data_AF-A0A9R0Q255-F1
#
_entry.id   AF-A0A9R0Q255-F1
#
_cell.length_a   1.000
_cell.length_b   1.000
_cell.length_c   1.000
_cell.angle_alpha   90.00
_cell.angle_beta   90.00
_cell.angle_gamma   90.00
#
_symmetry.space_group_name_H-M   'P 1'
#
loop_
_entity.id
_entity.type
_entity.pdbx_description
1 polymer ?
#
loop_
_entity_poly.entity_id
_entity_poly.type
_entity_poly.pdbx_seq_one_letter_code
_entity_poly.pdbx_strand_id
1 'polypeptide(L)'
;MTALRQLGGNSDGISSVSVSRAMFETIARNLLLDRTDHTLELYEGSGSSWRLTKSGTPGNIGSFEDILFANNDMQYSPVTVALFPVFREGQLYVALSFVDMTNRKLGLAEFPEDSRFTNVESALVALGCKECLLPADFEKSIDLQPLQDAISNCSILLTERKKAEFKSRDLVQDLGRIIRGSVEPVRDLLSQFDYALGTLGALVSYAELLADDTNYGNYTIEKFNLDRYMRLDSAVVRALNIVEGKTDVNKNFSLFGLMNRTCTAGMGKRLLNKWLKQPLIDVNEINNRLDMVQAFAEDPELRQGLRQQLKRISDIDRLTHALRKKSANLQPVVKLYQSCSRIPYIKGVLQQYNGQFSTSVMTRFLSSLEEWLTENRYGRFANLVETAIDLGQVDNGEYRISPLYSSDLAVLKDELSEVENHINNLHMHTATDLDLSVDKQLKLEKGPFGHVFRISKKDEQKVRKKLTTNYIIIETRKDGVKFTSAKLKKLGDQYQSLLGDYTSCQKKIVDNVVQVSCTFSEVFENFAAIISELDVLQSFADLAISCPVPYVRPDITTSEEGDIILQGSRHPCVEAQDGVNFIPNDCTLARGKSWFQIITGPNMGGKSTFIRQVGVNVLMAQVGSFVPCDQASISVRDCIFARVGAGDCQHHRPFPAQSTYRASDALELLHGDLCGPITPATHAGKKYFLVVDDYSRYMWVVLLQSKDEAFEVFEKLKAATEMEHKLKVHALRTDCGREFMSNEFNDYCEKIGMKRFLTTPSTPQQNGVVERHRIVVDMVRSLLKSKNLPATFWGDAVSTAVYLLNWAPTKAVIGKTPYEAIYGRKPNVSHLWTFGCVAHAKTAEPHLSKLADRSTKMVFFCTRGVPAPRYTASTNHEPSVYRFHPTLCLKKTKRRIGAQQPTMLQGRTSRWLARRPTKVTTTEVITVVPTRDPSLPQPMRQVERPRLSHPWAAPSAETQKLRGVSTFMQEMLETASILKGASEKSLIIIDELGRGTSTYDGFGLAWAICEHLVEVTRAPTLFATHFHELTALANKNGDQHQHVPDLGIANYHVGAHIDPSSRKLTMLYKVFIMIMSLFSSGSCVQKVEPGSCDQSFGIHVAEFANFPEAVIALAKSKAEELEDFTSAPNLSGEPSDEVGSKRKRVFSPDDVTRGAARARLLLEDFSALPLDEVDGSKATEMVAKLKSDFEKDAASNPWLQQFL
;
A
#
# COMPACT_ATOMS: atom_id res chain seq x y z
N MET A 1 -12.31 -22.73 -3.48
CA MET A 1 -11.23 -23.69 -3.78
C MET A 1 -11.33 -24.10 -5.24
N THR A 2 -10.63 -23.41 -6.13
CA THR A 2 -10.39 -23.88 -7.49
C THR A 2 -9.18 -24.79 -7.43
N ALA A 3 -9.38 -26.10 -7.57
CA ALA A 3 -8.28 -27.06 -7.51
C ALA A 3 -7.44 -26.98 -8.79
N LEU A 4 -6.12 -26.83 -8.64
CA LEU A 4 -5.16 -26.99 -9.74
C LEU A 4 -5.30 -28.40 -10.30
N ARG A 5 -5.55 -28.53 -11.60
CA ARG A 5 -5.65 -29.81 -12.31
C ARG A 5 -4.45 -29.96 -13.24
N GLN A 6 -4.07 -31.19 -13.54
CA GLN A 6 -3.09 -31.47 -14.59
C GLN A 6 -3.79 -32.07 -15.80
N LEU A 7 -3.53 -31.49 -16.97
CA LEU A 7 -3.97 -31.98 -18.27
C LEU A 7 -2.76 -32.58 -18.99
N GLY A 8 -2.78 -33.86 -19.32
CA GLY A 8 -1.68 -34.58 -19.97
C GLY A 8 -1.20 -35.81 -19.20
N GLY A 9 -0.27 -36.58 -19.79
CA GLY A 9 0.32 -37.76 -19.16
C GLY A 9 1.28 -37.42 -18.01
N ASN A 10 1.47 -38.35 -17.08
CA ASN A 10 2.03 -38.18 -15.73
C ASN A 10 3.45 -37.54 -15.60
N SER A 11 4.16 -37.21 -16.69
CA SER A 11 5.46 -36.53 -16.66
C SER A 11 5.51 -35.14 -17.31
N ASP A 12 4.53 -34.79 -18.16
CA ASP A 12 4.46 -33.50 -18.91
C ASP A 12 3.09 -32.82 -18.73
N GLY A 13 2.43 -33.05 -17.59
CA GLY A 13 1.10 -32.50 -17.33
C GLY A 13 1.09 -30.98 -17.25
N ILE A 14 0.31 -30.32 -18.12
CA ILE A 14 0.10 -28.87 -18.07
C ILE A 14 -0.82 -28.56 -16.89
N SER A 15 -0.37 -27.67 -16.01
CA SER A 15 -1.19 -27.16 -14.92
C SER A 15 -2.31 -26.29 -15.47
N SER A 16 -3.55 -26.59 -15.10
CA SER A 16 -4.75 -25.90 -15.57
C SER A 16 -5.70 -25.61 -14.40
N VAL A 17 -6.45 -24.53 -14.52
CA VAL A 17 -7.48 -24.15 -13.55
C VAL A 17 -8.77 -23.85 -14.32
N SER A 18 -9.86 -24.53 -13.96
CA SER A 18 -11.18 -24.24 -14.51
C SER A 18 -11.81 -23.10 -13.73
N VAL A 19 -12.10 -21.98 -14.41
CA VAL A 19 -12.62 -20.76 -13.82
C VAL A 19 -14.06 -20.54 -14.28
N SER A 20 -14.99 -20.30 -13.35
CA SER A 20 -16.36 -19.91 -13.71
C SER A 20 -16.40 -18.46 -14.22
N ARG A 21 -17.42 -18.07 -14.98
CA ARG A 21 -17.55 -16.69 -15.51
C ARG A 21 -17.45 -15.61 -14.42
N ALA A 22 -18.07 -15.82 -13.26
CA ALA A 22 -18.01 -14.88 -12.13
C ALA A 22 -16.60 -14.80 -11.50
N MET A 23 -15.89 -15.93 -11.42
CA MET A 23 -14.52 -15.95 -10.93
C MET A 23 -13.56 -15.31 -11.94
N PHE A 24 -13.81 -15.49 -13.25
CA PHE A 24 -13.04 -14.83 -14.31
C PHE A 24 -13.20 -13.32 -14.24
N GLU A 25 -14.41 -12.81 -14.06
CA GLU A 25 -14.66 -11.38 -13.84
C GLU A 25 -13.86 -10.85 -12.64
N THR A 26 -13.80 -11.60 -11.54
CA THR A 26 -13.03 -11.22 -10.34
C THR A 26 -11.53 -11.20 -10.61
N ILE A 27 -11.02 -12.20 -11.35
CA ILE A 27 -9.60 -12.29 -11.72
C ILE A 27 -9.22 -11.17 -12.69
N ALA A 28 -10.00 -10.95 -13.74
CA ALA A 28 -9.78 -9.89 -14.72
C ALA A 28 -9.76 -8.51 -14.04
N ARG A 29 -10.68 -8.28 -13.08
CA ARG A 29 -10.70 -7.07 -12.26
C ARG A 29 -9.44 -6.90 -11.44
N ASN A 30 -8.99 -7.96 -10.77
CA ASN A 30 -7.78 -7.88 -9.96
C ASN A 30 -6.53 -7.61 -10.80
N LEU A 31 -6.41 -8.25 -11.96
CA LEU A 31 -5.25 -8.07 -12.85
C LEU A 31 -5.23 -6.68 -13.49
N LEU A 32 -6.35 -6.23 -14.07
CA LEU A 32 -6.41 -5.00 -14.86
C LEU A 32 -6.59 -3.74 -14.00
N LEU A 33 -7.35 -3.80 -12.89
CA LEU A 33 -7.65 -2.61 -12.08
C LEU A 33 -6.81 -2.53 -10.79
N ASP A 34 -6.55 -3.67 -10.11
CA ASP A 34 -5.93 -3.64 -8.78
C ASP A 34 -4.41 -3.77 -8.82
N ARG A 35 -3.86 -4.71 -9.59
CA ARG A 35 -2.42 -4.99 -9.60
C ARG A 35 -1.65 -4.13 -10.61
N THR A 36 -2.32 -3.68 -11.68
CA THR A 36 -1.84 -2.74 -12.73
C THR A 36 -0.48 -3.10 -13.36
N ASP A 37 0.02 -4.31 -13.14
CA ASP A 37 1.33 -4.82 -13.60
C ASP A 37 1.20 -6.00 -14.58
N HIS A 38 -0.02 -6.40 -14.95
CA HIS A 38 -0.29 -7.53 -15.84
C HIS A 38 -1.14 -7.15 -17.06
N THR A 39 -0.91 -7.83 -18.17
CA THR A 39 -1.78 -7.83 -19.35
C THR A 39 -2.66 -9.08 -19.36
N LEU A 40 -3.82 -9.02 -20.02
CA LEU A 40 -4.79 -10.11 -20.12
C LEU A 40 -5.16 -10.36 -21.58
N GLU A 41 -5.01 -11.60 -22.02
CA GLU A 41 -5.41 -12.05 -23.35
C GLU A 41 -6.41 -13.20 -23.23
N LEU A 42 -7.50 -13.13 -24.01
CA LEU A 42 -8.56 -14.12 -24.05
C LEU A 42 -8.59 -14.80 -25.41
N TYR A 43 -8.33 -16.10 -25.41
CA TYR A 43 -8.41 -16.94 -26.59
C TYR A 43 -9.68 -17.79 -26.55
N GLU A 44 -10.43 -17.80 -27.65
CA GLU A 44 -11.58 -18.69 -27.83
C GLU A 44 -11.27 -19.70 -28.94
N GLY A 45 -11.68 -20.95 -28.74
CA GLY A 45 -11.34 -22.02 -29.65
C GLY A 45 -11.88 -23.38 -29.23
N SER A 46 -11.83 -24.32 -30.16
CA SER A 46 -12.14 -25.74 -29.90
C SER A 46 -11.06 -26.63 -30.51
N GLY A 47 -10.59 -27.62 -29.75
CA GLY A 47 -9.50 -28.49 -30.19
C GLY A 47 -8.17 -27.74 -30.31
N SER A 48 -7.58 -27.72 -31.51
CA SER A 48 -6.30 -27.04 -31.79
C SER A 48 -6.45 -25.65 -32.40
N SER A 49 -7.67 -25.22 -32.75
CA SER A 49 -7.91 -23.91 -33.37
C SER A 49 -8.29 -22.87 -32.30
N TRP A 50 -7.32 -22.05 -31.92
CA TRP A 50 -7.48 -20.96 -30.95
C TRP A 50 -7.25 -19.62 -31.65
N ARG A 51 -8.15 -18.66 -31.41
CA ARG A 51 -8.01 -17.28 -31.89
C ARG A 51 -8.01 -16.32 -30.72
N LEU A 52 -7.16 -15.30 -30.76
CA LEU A 52 -7.23 -14.18 -29.83
C LEU A 52 -8.53 -13.42 -30.11
N THR A 53 -9.38 -13.29 -29.10
CA THR A 53 -10.67 -12.60 -29.21
C THR A 53 -10.70 -11.28 -28.49
N LYS A 54 -10.03 -11.18 -27.34
CA LYS A 54 -9.93 -9.95 -26.55
C LYS A 54 -8.54 -9.84 -25.95
N SER A 55 -7.97 -8.65 -25.95
CA SER A 55 -6.75 -8.28 -25.24
C SER A 55 -7.01 -7.04 -24.41
N GLY A 56 -6.37 -6.94 -23.25
CA GLY A 56 -6.59 -5.85 -22.32
C GLY A 56 -5.37 -5.60 -21.45
N THR A 57 -5.10 -4.32 -21.22
CA THR A 57 -4.04 -3.83 -20.33
C THR A 57 -4.67 -2.90 -19.29
N PRO A 58 -3.95 -2.53 -18.22
CA PRO A 58 -4.44 -1.57 -17.24
C PRO A 58 -4.80 -0.20 -17.83
N GLY A 59 -4.13 0.22 -18.92
CA GLY A 59 -4.47 1.42 -19.69
C GLY A 59 -5.56 1.19 -20.74
N ASN A 60 -5.60 0.01 -21.36
CA ASN A 60 -6.57 -0.36 -22.39
C ASN A 60 -7.50 -1.49 -21.94
N ILE A 61 -8.55 -1.12 -21.21
CA ILE A 61 -9.59 -2.05 -20.73
C ILE A 61 -10.76 -2.23 -21.71
N GLY A 62 -10.73 -1.56 -22.86
CA GLY A 62 -11.90 -1.38 -23.73
C GLY A 62 -12.59 -2.68 -24.12
N SER A 63 -11.85 -3.74 -24.43
CA SER A 63 -12.41 -5.04 -24.81
C SER A 63 -13.06 -5.81 -23.64
N PHE A 64 -12.68 -5.49 -22.41
CA PHE A 64 -13.10 -6.15 -21.17
C PHE A 64 -14.12 -5.35 -20.34
N GLU A 65 -14.49 -4.13 -20.73
CA GLU A 65 -15.43 -3.27 -19.98
C GLU A 65 -16.75 -3.96 -19.61
N ASP A 66 -17.36 -4.69 -20.56
CA ASP A 66 -18.62 -5.39 -20.35
C ASP A 66 -18.52 -6.50 -19.29
N ILE A 67 -17.31 -6.99 -19.05
CA ILE A 67 -17.01 -8.01 -18.04
C ILE A 67 -16.65 -7.32 -16.73
N LEU A 68 -15.76 -6.32 -16.76
CA LEU A 68 -15.22 -5.66 -15.56
C LEU A 68 -16.29 -4.89 -14.77
N PHE A 69 -17.22 -4.24 -15.48
CA PHE A 69 -18.19 -3.32 -14.87
C PHE A 69 -19.62 -3.84 -14.93
N ALA A 70 -19.86 -5.10 -15.32
CA ALA A 70 -21.20 -5.68 -15.38
C ALA A 70 -22.04 -5.40 -14.12
N ASN A 71 -21.40 -5.54 -12.94
CA ASN A 71 -22.03 -5.38 -11.64
C ASN A 71 -21.41 -4.28 -10.76
N ASN A 72 -20.38 -3.58 -11.24
CA ASN A 72 -19.62 -2.61 -10.46
C ASN A 72 -19.49 -1.27 -11.19
N ASP A 73 -19.42 -0.19 -10.41
CA ASP A 73 -19.19 1.16 -10.94
C ASP A 73 -17.72 1.33 -11.36
N MET A 74 -17.51 1.99 -12.50
CA MET A 74 -16.19 2.40 -12.92
C MET A 74 -15.77 3.66 -12.15
N GLN A 75 -14.85 3.49 -11.21
CA GLN A 75 -14.33 4.57 -10.37
C GLN A 75 -13.21 5.37 -11.04
N TYR A 76 -12.54 4.79 -12.04
CA TYR A 76 -11.38 5.37 -12.72
C TYR A 76 -11.59 5.31 -14.23
N SER A 77 -11.29 6.39 -14.94
CA SER A 77 -11.02 6.31 -16.38
C SER A 77 -9.54 5.98 -16.54
N PRO A 78 -9.17 4.83 -17.11
CA PRO A 78 -7.76 4.57 -17.39
C PRO A 78 -7.30 5.49 -18.53
N VAL A 79 -6.17 6.14 -18.28
CA VAL A 79 -5.49 6.99 -19.27
C VAL A 79 -4.19 6.30 -19.64
N THR A 80 -3.96 6.18 -20.95
CA THR A 80 -2.69 5.71 -21.50
C THR A 80 -1.90 6.92 -21.97
N VAL A 81 -0.64 7.00 -21.56
CA VAL A 81 0.27 8.11 -21.89
C VAL A 81 1.40 7.58 -22.76
N ALA A 82 1.90 8.38 -23.69
CA ALA A 82 3.17 8.13 -24.37
C ALA A 82 4.13 9.29 -24.10
N LEU A 83 5.38 8.95 -23.81
CA LEU A 83 6.42 9.92 -23.52
C LEU A 83 7.57 9.78 -24.51
N PHE A 84 8.15 10.93 -24.88
CA PHE A 84 9.35 10.98 -25.68
C PHE A 84 10.26 12.12 -25.17
N PRO A 85 11.34 11.80 -24.43
CA PRO A 85 12.28 12.80 -23.96
C PRO A 85 13.17 13.28 -25.12
N VAL A 86 13.37 14.60 -25.22
CA VAL A 86 14.13 15.27 -26.28
C VAL A 86 15.10 16.28 -25.66
N PHE A 87 16.36 16.23 -26.04
CA PHE A 87 17.32 17.28 -25.69
C PHE A 87 17.35 18.35 -26.78
N ARG A 88 17.10 19.60 -26.41
CA ARG A 88 17.18 20.77 -27.29
C ARG A 88 17.97 21.87 -26.60
N GLU A 89 18.97 22.43 -27.29
CA GLU A 89 19.73 23.60 -26.82
C GLU A 89 20.33 23.45 -25.40
N GLY A 90 20.67 22.22 -24.99
CA GLY A 90 21.23 21.93 -23.67
C GLY A 90 20.19 21.75 -22.55
N GLN A 91 18.90 21.86 -22.85
CA GLN A 91 17.80 21.62 -21.93
C GLN A 91 17.03 20.35 -22.33
N LEU A 92 16.57 19.59 -21.33
CA LEU A 92 15.70 18.43 -21.52
C LEU A 92 14.26 18.91 -21.64
N TYR A 93 13.58 18.45 -22.70
CA TYR A 93 12.15 18.61 -22.91
C TYR A 93 11.51 17.23 -22.93
N VAL A 94 10.26 17.14 -22.48
CA VAL A 94 9.47 15.91 -22.63
C VAL A 94 8.24 16.21 -23.46
N ALA A 95 8.09 15.46 -24.55
CA ALA A 95 6.87 15.39 -25.30
C ALA A 95 5.96 14.34 -24.65
N LEU A 96 4.74 14.76 -24.30
CA LEU A 96 3.73 13.95 -23.65
C LEU A 96 2.46 13.96 -24.51
N SER A 97 1.90 12.77 -24.72
CA SER A 97 0.55 12.64 -25.27
C SER A 97 -0.23 11.67 -24.44
N PHE A 98 -1.56 11.80 -24.43
CA PHE A 98 -2.42 10.85 -23.74
C PHE A 98 -3.70 10.57 -24.53
N VAL A 99 -4.27 9.41 -24.25
CA VAL A 99 -5.59 9.01 -24.72
C VAL A 99 -6.44 8.57 -23.54
N ASP A 100 -7.61 9.18 -23.42
CA ASP A 100 -8.69 8.75 -22.53
C ASP A 100 -9.77 8.11 -23.38
N MET A 101 -9.82 6.78 -23.36
CA MET A 101 -10.76 5.99 -24.17
C MET A 101 -12.21 6.15 -23.69
N THR A 102 -12.41 6.32 -22.38
CA THR A 102 -13.75 6.48 -21.80
C THR A 102 -14.37 7.80 -22.22
N ASN A 103 -13.62 8.89 -22.05
CA ASN A 103 -14.10 10.25 -22.35
C ASN A 103 -13.85 10.65 -23.81
N ARG A 104 -13.20 9.78 -24.61
CA ARG A 104 -12.79 10.01 -26.00
C ARG A 104 -12.04 11.32 -26.19
N LYS A 105 -11.01 11.51 -25.37
CA LYS A 105 -10.14 12.69 -25.41
C LYS A 105 -8.72 12.31 -25.77
N LEU A 106 -8.12 13.10 -26.64
CA LEU A 106 -6.71 13.06 -26.98
C LEU A 106 -6.07 14.34 -26.46
N GLY A 107 -4.92 14.21 -25.82
CA GLY A 107 -4.20 15.35 -25.27
C GLY A 107 -2.74 15.37 -25.69
N LEU A 108 -2.22 16.60 -25.82
CA LEU A 108 -0.84 16.88 -26.18
C LEU A 108 -0.24 17.89 -25.20
N ALA A 109 1.00 17.66 -24.79
CA ALA A 109 1.79 18.58 -24.00
C ALA A 109 3.28 18.49 -24.36
N GLU A 110 3.96 19.62 -24.30
CA GLU A 110 5.41 19.74 -24.36
C GLU A 110 5.84 20.71 -23.27
N PHE A 111 6.80 20.30 -22.45
CA PHE A 111 7.28 21.11 -21.35
C PHE A 111 8.75 20.82 -21.06
N PRO A 112 9.50 21.81 -20.53
CA PRO A 112 10.85 21.59 -20.05
C PRO A 112 10.83 20.69 -18.81
N GLU A 113 11.88 19.88 -18.67
CA GLU A 113 11.99 18.90 -17.61
C GLU A 113 13.33 18.98 -16.89
N ASP A 114 13.31 18.65 -15.60
CA ASP A 114 14.52 18.57 -14.77
C ASP A 114 15.20 17.19 -14.88
N SER A 115 16.35 17.03 -14.23
CA SER A 115 17.08 15.75 -14.23
C SER A 115 16.35 14.60 -13.53
N ARG A 116 15.21 14.86 -12.88
CA ARG A 116 14.48 13.94 -12.00
C ARG A 116 13.07 13.64 -12.49
N PHE A 117 12.63 14.27 -13.58
CA PHE A 117 11.33 14.08 -14.20
C PHE A 117 10.15 14.47 -13.30
N THR A 118 10.29 15.56 -12.52
CA THR A 118 9.24 16.00 -11.57
C THR A 118 7.97 16.50 -12.26
N ASN A 119 8.09 17.17 -13.40
CA ASN A 119 6.92 17.64 -14.15
C ASN A 119 6.19 16.47 -14.82
N VAL A 120 6.91 15.47 -15.33
CA VAL A 120 6.34 14.21 -15.82
C VAL A 120 5.63 13.45 -14.71
N GLU A 121 6.24 13.30 -13.53
CA GLU A 121 5.58 12.64 -12.39
C GLU A 121 4.26 13.35 -12.05
N SER A 122 4.29 14.68 -11.97
CA SER A 122 3.10 15.50 -11.73
C SER A 122 2.03 15.34 -12.83
N ALA A 123 2.44 15.30 -14.10
CA ALA A 123 1.54 15.09 -15.24
C ALA A 123 0.87 13.70 -15.17
N LEU A 124 1.64 12.66 -14.88
CA LEU A 124 1.16 11.28 -14.79
C LEU A 124 0.15 11.11 -13.64
N VAL A 125 0.41 11.73 -12.49
CA VAL A 125 -0.50 11.77 -11.35
C VAL A 125 -1.78 12.53 -11.69
N ALA A 126 -1.65 13.73 -12.27
CA ALA A 126 -2.79 14.59 -12.64
C ALA A 126 -3.71 13.95 -13.68
N LEU A 127 -3.14 13.24 -14.66
CA LEU A 127 -3.90 12.49 -15.67
C LEU A 127 -4.47 11.17 -15.12
N GLY A 128 -3.94 10.66 -14.00
CA GLY A 128 -4.33 9.36 -13.47
C GLY A 128 -3.88 8.20 -14.37
N CYS A 129 -2.72 8.35 -15.00
CA CYS A 129 -2.15 7.38 -15.93
C CYS A 129 -2.05 5.98 -15.31
N LYS A 130 -2.36 4.95 -16.12
CA LYS A 130 -2.24 3.53 -15.74
C LYS A 130 -1.26 2.76 -16.59
N GLU A 131 -0.95 3.29 -17.76
CA GLU A 131 0.00 2.70 -18.69
C GLU A 131 0.77 3.78 -19.44
N CYS A 132 2.09 3.63 -19.51
CA CYS A 132 2.99 4.56 -20.19
C CYS A 132 3.73 3.83 -21.31
N LEU A 133 3.68 4.40 -22.52
CA LEU A 133 4.41 3.92 -23.68
C LEU A 133 5.76 4.63 -23.79
N LEU A 134 6.84 3.85 -23.96
CA LEU A 134 8.17 4.36 -24.28
C LEU A 134 8.75 3.70 -25.54
N PRO A 135 9.56 4.41 -26.31
CA PRO A 135 10.32 3.84 -27.43
C PRO A 135 11.39 2.83 -26.96
N ALA A 136 11.40 1.63 -27.55
CA ALA A 136 12.42 0.60 -27.39
C ALA A 136 13.79 1.08 -27.92
N ASP A 137 14.88 0.60 -27.30
CA ASP A 137 16.29 0.92 -27.60
C ASP A 137 16.79 2.32 -27.19
N PHE A 138 16.14 2.98 -26.23
CA PHE A 138 16.56 4.30 -25.74
C PHE A 138 17.77 4.28 -24.78
N GLU A 139 18.19 3.11 -24.30
CA GLU A 139 19.25 2.92 -23.28
C GLU A 139 20.66 3.42 -23.68
N LYS A 140 20.90 3.77 -24.94
CA LYS A 140 22.27 4.06 -25.43
C LYS A 140 22.70 5.53 -25.33
N SER A 141 21.81 6.49 -25.04
CA SER A 141 22.14 7.92 -25.13
C SER A 141 21.88 8.77 -23.89
N ILE A 142 21.01 8.36 -22.97
CA ILE A 142 20.58 9.15 -21.80
C ILE A 142 20.46 8.20 -20.59
N ASP A 143 20.90 8.62 -19.41
CA ASP A 143 20.59 7.92 -18.15
C ASP A 143 19.09 8.11 -17.84
N LEU A 144 18.28 7.13 -18.23
CA LEU A 144 16.81 7.14 -18.11
C LEU A 144 16.32 6.48 -16.82
N GLN A 145 17.24 6.06 -15.94
CA GLN A 145 16.87 5.49 -14.67
C GLN A 145 15.93 6.43 -13.87
N PRO A 146 16.14 7.77 -13.83
CA PRO A 146 15.22 8.69 -13.17
C PRO A 146 13.80 8.71 -13.77
N LEU A 147 13.66 8.57 -15.09
CA LEU A 147 12.36 8.50 -15.76
C LEU A 147 11.63 7.20 -15.41
N GLN A 148 12.35 6.07 -15.45
CA GLN A 148 11.80 4.78 -15.06
C GLN A 148 11.38 4.77 -13.58
N ASP A 149 12.18 5.41 -12.72
CA ASP A 149 11.86 5.59 -11.30
C ASP A 149 10.59 6.43 -11.11
N ALA A 150 10.43 7.55 -11.83
CA ALA A 150 9.23 8.39 -11.78
C ALA A 150 7.96 7.63 -12.20
N ILE A 151 8.03 6.83 -13.27
CA ILE A 151 6.93 5.98 -13.73
C ILE A 151 6.61 4.88 -12.70
N SER A 152 7.65 4.25 -12.12
CA SER A 152 7.51 3.19 -11.12
C SER A 152 6.91 3.71 -9.81
N ASN A 153 7.30 4.91 -9.36
CA ASN A 153 6.76 5.59 -8.18
C ASN A 153 5.25 5.80 -8.29
N CYS A 154 4.75 6.07 -9.50
CA CYS A 154 3.32 6.20 -9.79
C CYS A 154 2.58 4.86 -9.93
N SER A 155 3.27 3.71 -9.82
CA SER A 155 2.70 2.37 -10.04
C SER A 155 2.07 2.18 -11.43
N ILE A 156 2.70 2.73 -12.46
CA ILE A 156 2.23 2.70 -13.85
C ILE A 156 2.88 1.53 -14.60
N LEU A 157 2.11 0.84 -15.45
CA LEU A 157 2.66 -0.18 -16.36
C LEU A 157 3.51 0.48 -17.44
N LEU A 158 4.77 0.05 -17.59
CA LEU A 158 5.62 0.49 -18.69
C LEU A 158 5.49 -0.48 -19.87
N THR A 159 5.17 0.05 -21.06
CA THR A 159 5.05 -0.71 -22.30
C THR A 159 6.01 -0.17 -23.35
N GLU A 160 6.97 -0.98 -23.78
CA GLU A 160 7.95 -0.60 -24.79
C GLU A 160 7.41 -0.80 -26.21
N ARG A 161 7.63 0.18 -27.09
CA ARG A 161 7.14 0.21 -28.48
C ARG A 161 8.25 0.55 -29.46
N LYS A 162 8.17 0.08 -30.70
CA LYS A 162 9.23 0.30 -31.70
C LYS A 162 9.40 1.81 -31.97
N LYS A 163 10.64 2.32 -32.00
CA LYS A 163 10.93 3.74 -32.29
C LYS A 163 10.32 4.24 -33.61
N ALA A 164 10.10 3.35 -34.58
CA ALA A 164 9.45 3.67 -35.84
C ALA A 164 7.98 4.13 -35.68
N GLU A 165 7.31 3.74 -34.59
CA GLU A 165 5.92 4.12 -34.28
C GLU A 165 5.82 5.54 -33.72
N PHE A 166 6.91 6.10 -33.17
CA PHE A 166 6.96 7.47 -32.66
C PHE A 166 7.22 8.50 -33.77
N LYS A 167 6.58 8.34 -34.93
CA LYS A 167 6.70 9.22 -36.09
C LYS A 167 5.35 9.83 -36.42
N SER A 168 5.35 11.08 -36.86
CA SER A 168 4.14 11.86 -37.20
C SER A 168 3.58 11.59 -38.60
N ARG A 169 4.07 10.57 -39.32
CA ARG A 169 3.67 10.31 -40.72
C ARG A 169 2.18 9.96 -40.75
N ASP A 170 1.42 10.63 -41.61
CA ASP A 170 -0.02 10.45 -41.85
C ASP A 170 -0.96 10.85 -40.67
N LEU A 171 -0.41 11.33 -39.54
CA LEU A 171 -1.18 11.66 -38.33
C LEU A 171 -2.29 12.69 -38.55
N VAL A 172 -2.05 13.77 -39.32
CA VAL A 172 -3.08 14.80 -39.58
C VAL A 172 -4.27 14.21 -40.35
N GLN A 173 -4.00 13.27 -41.26
CA GLN A 173 -5.05 12.59 -42.01
C GLN A 173 -5.81 11.61 -41.12
N ASP A 174 -5.10 10.86 -40.28
CA ASP A 174 -5.68 9.91 -39.33
C ASP A 174 -6.56 10.61 -38.29
N LEU A 175 -6.06 11.71 -37.72
CA LEU A 175 -6.80 12.54 -36.78
C LEU A 175 -8.01 13.21 -37.45
N GLY A 176 -7.91 13.58 -38.74
CA GLY A 176 -9.05 14.08 -39.51
C GLY A 176 -10.19 13.06 -39.66
N ARG A 177 -9.93 11.76 -39.49
CA ARG A 177 -10.97 10.72 -39.44
C ARG A 177 -11.50 10.49 -38.04
N ILE A 178 -10.66 10.63 -37.01
CA ILE A 178 -10.98 10.29 -35.62
C ILE A 178 -11.67 11.45 -34.87
N ILE A 179 -11.23 12.69 -35.11
CA ILE A 179 -11.67 13.87 -34.37
C ILE A 179 -12.99 14.40 -34.92
N ARG A 180 -13.83 14.93 -34.02
CA ARG A 180 -15.06 15.66 -34.37
C ARG A 180 -14.78 16.99 -35.04
N GLY A 181 -15.50 17.28 -36.11
CA GLY A 181 -15.51 18.59 -36.76
C GLY A 181 -14.49 18.70 -37.90
N SER A 182 -14.09 19.93 -38.19
CA SER A 182 -13.20 20.22 -39.33
C SER A 182 -11.72 20.00 -38.96
N VAL A 183 -10.88 19.76 -39.96
CA VAL A 183 -9.47 19.37 -39.75
C VAL A 183 -8.59 20.59 -39.49
N GLU A 184 -9.05 21.80 -39.82
CA GLU A 184 -8.27 23.04 -39.71
C GLU A 184 -7.90 23.40 -38.26
N PRO A 185 -8.82 23.42 -37.27
CA PRO A 185 -8.46 23.69 -35.88
C PRO A 185 -7.50 22.66 -35.30
N VAL A 186 -7.63 21.40 -35.73
CA VAL A 186 -6.71 20.33 -35.36
C VAL A 186 -5.32 20.63 -35.92
N ARG A 187 -5.22 21.00 -37.20
CA ARG A 187 -3.95 21.35 -37.83
C ARG A 187 -3.28 22.54 -37.12
N ASP A 188 -4.06 23.57 -36.77
CA ASP A 188 -3.55 24.75 -36.08
C ASP A 188 -3.03 24.38 -34.68
N LEU A 189 -3.73 23.52 -33.94
CA LEU A 189 -3.27 23.02 -32.65
C LEU A 189 -1.97 22.20 -32.77
N LEU A 190 -1.92 21.27 -33.74
CA LEU A 190 -0.76 20.40 -33.96
C LEU A 190 0.48 21.20 -34.39
N SER A 191 0.29 22.34 -35.07
CA SER A 191 1.39 23.22 -35.48
C SER A 191 2.13 23.90 -34.32
N GLN A 192 1.56 23.87 -33.11
CA GLN A 192 2.17 24.44 -31.90
C GLN A 192 3.19 23.50 -31.24
N PHE A 193 3.34 22.27 -31.72
CA PHE A 193 4.13 21.22 -31.09
C PHE A 193 5.15 20.63 -32.06
N ASP A 194 6.39 20.48 -31.62
CA ASP A 194 7.50 19.98 -32.47
C ASP A 194 7.65 18.45 -32.38
N TYR A 195 7.38 17.86 -31.21
CA TYR A 195 7.74 16.49 -30.84
C TYR A 195 6.55 15.63 -30.37
N ALA A 196 5.52 16.24 -29.78
CA ALA A 196 4.33 15.55 -29.25
C ALA A 196 3.48 14.88 -30.35
N LEU A 197 3.69 15.26 -31.60
CA LEU A 197 3.08 14.59 -32.75
C LEU A 197 3.55 13.13 -32.86
N GLY A 198 4.82 12.85 -32.55
CA GLY A 198 5.37 11.50 -32.58
C GLY A 198 4.76 10.59 -31.51
N THR A 199 4.61 11.12 -30.28
CA THR A 199 3.98 10.40 -29.17
C THR A 199 2.50 10.15 -29.39
N LEU A 200 1.78 11.11 -29.99
CA LEU A 200 0.37 10.94 -30.33
C LEU A 200 0.19 9.88 -31.42
N GLY A 201 1.03 9.86 -32.45
CA GLY A 201 1.01 8.81 -33.48
C GLY A 201 1.21 7.41 -32.91
N ALA A 202 2.16 7.26 -31.97
CA ALA A 202 2.38 6.00 -31.27
C ALA A 202 1.14 5.56 -30.47
N LEU A 203 0.45 6.49 -29.78
CA LEU A 203 -0.78 6.18 -29.03
C LEU A 203 -1.94 5.77 -29.93
N VAL A 204 -2.17 6.50 -31.02
CA VAL A 204 -3.27 6.20 -31.96
C VAL A 204 -3.08 4.81 -32.57
N SER A 205 -1.83 4.46 -32.91
CA SER A 205 -1.46 3.14 -33.40
C SER A 205 -1.62 2.06 -32.31
N TYR A 206 -1.13 2.31 -31.09
CA TYR A 206 -1.20 1.35 -29.97
C TYR A 206 -2.62 1.05 -29.51
N ALA A 207 -3.46 2.08 -29.43
CA ALA A 207 -4.87 1.93 -29.07
C ALA A 207 -5.73 1.40 -30.23
N GLU A 208 -5.13 1.14 -31.40
CA GLU A 208 -5.79 0.66 -32.61
C GLU A 208 -7.03 1.49 -33.00
N LEU A 209 -6.99 2.81 -32.76
CA LEU A 209 -8.19 3.66 -32.89
C LEU A 209 -8.77 3.65 -34.31
N LEU A 210 -7.90 3.50 -35.31
CA LEU A 210 -8.29 3.45 -36.72
C LEU A 210 -8.88 2.10 -37.15
N ALA A 211 -8.61 1.03 -36.41
CA ALA A 211 -9.11 -0.31 -36.73
C ALA A 211 -10.60 -0.47 -36.42
N ASP A 212 -11.13 0.36 -35.53
CA ASP A 212 -12.53 0.39 -35.15
C ASP A 212 -13.24 1.62 -35.73
N ASP A 213 -14.09 1.40 -36.74
CA ASP A 213 -14.90 2.43 -37.38
C ASP A 213 -15.81 3.20 -36.41
N THR A 214 -16.09 2.66 -35.22
CA THR A 214 -16.89 3.35 -34.19
C THR A 214 -16.16 4.52 -33.54
N ASN A 215 -14.86 4.67 -33.75
CA ASN A 215 -14.06 5.77 -33.24
C ASN A 215 -14.08 7.00 -34.15
N TYR A 216 -14.56 6.88 -35.38
CA TYR A 216 -14.45 7.94 -36.39
C TYR A 216 -15.38 9.09 -36.05
N GLY A 217 -14.86 10.32 -36.10
CA GLY A 217 -15.58 11.54 -35.77
C GLY A 217 -16.12 11.58 -34.35
N ASN A 218 -15.48 10.91 -33.38
CA ASN A 218 -16.00 10.79 -32.02
C ASN A 218 -15.07 11.30 -30.91
N TYR A 219 -13.82 11.61 -31.24
CA TYR A 219 -12.85 12.12 -30.27
C TYR A 219 -12.73 13.64 -30.31
N THR A 220 -12.26 14.21 -29.20
CA THR A 220 -11.84 15.61 -29.09
C THR A 220 -10.35 15.68 -28.80
N ILE A 221 -9.70 16.76 -29.22
CA ILE A 221 -8.27 16.98 -28.99
C ILE A 221 -8.08 18.27 -28.19
N GLU A 222 -7.20 18.24 -27.18
CA GLU A 222 -6.92 19.40 -26.33
C GLU A 222 -5.42 19.55 -26.02
N LYS A 223 -4.98 20.80 -25.80
CA LYS A 223 -3.68 21.09 -25.21
C LYS A 223 -3.74 20.89 -23.71
N PHE A 224 -2.90 20.01 -23.19
CA PHE A 224 -2.76 19.81 -21.75
C PHE A 224 -1.72 20.78 -21.19
N ASN A 225 -2.16 21.61 -20.23
CA ASN A 225 -1.31 22.58 -19.57
C ASN A 225 -1.14 22.20 -18.10
N LEU A 226 0.11 21.95 -17.70
CA LEU A 226 0.50 21.67 -16.33
C LEU A 226 0.27 22.86 -15.39
N ASP A 227 0.47 24.09 -15.88
CA ASP A 227 0.42 25.30 -15.07
C ASP A 227 -1.02 25.74 -14.72
N ARG A 228 -2.03 25.04 -15.25
CA ARG A 228 -3.44 25.28 -14.94
C ARG A 228 -3.83 24.71 -13.57
N TYR A 229 -3.12 23.68 -13.11
CA TYR A 229 -3.44 22.93 -11.91
C TYR A 229 -2.26 22.89 -10.95
N MET A 230 -2.55 22.74 -9.66
CA MET A 230 -1.53 22.51 -8.65
C MET A 230 -0.77 21.21 -8.97
N ARG A 231 0.56 21.29 -8.99
CA ARG A 231 1.45 20.13 -9.17
C ARG A 231 1.48 19.30 -7.89
N LEU A 232 1.31 17.99 -8.05
CA LEU A 232 1.30 17.00 -6.98
C LEU A 232 2.14 15.80 -7.42
N ASP A 233 3.12 15.41 -6.63
CA ASP A 233 3.92 14.21 -6.87
C ASP A 233 3.29 12.96 -6.19
N SER A 234 3.86 11.78 -6.47
CA SER A 234 3.36 10.53 -5.86
C SER A 234 3.60 10.47 -4.35
N ALA A 235 4.58 11.22 -3.82
CA ALA A 235 4.90 11.27 -2.40
C ALA A 235 3.82 12.06 -1.64
N VAL A 236 3.37 13.19 -2.18
CA VAL A 236 2.32 14.07 -1.65
C VAL A 236 0.96 13.39 -1.67
N VAL A 237 0.61 12.72 -2.77
CA VAL A 237 -0.64 11.94 -2.87
C VAL A 237 -0.74 10.89 -1.76
N ARG A 238 0.40 10.24 -1.42
CA ARG A 238 0.50 9.29 -0.31
C ARG A 238 0.56 9.98 1.05
N ALA A 239 1.33 11.05 1.20
CA ALA A 239 1.54 11.75 2.47
C ALA A 239 0.26 12.39 3.00
N LEU A 240 -0.54 12.98 2.10
CA LEU A 240 -1.82 13.62 2.42
C LEU A 240 -3.02 12.65 2.32
N ASN A 241 -2.80 11.36 2.03
CA ASN A 241 -3.85 10.34 1.85
C ASN A 241 -4.98 10.82 0.91
N ILE A 242 -4.64 11.37 -0.25
CA ILE A 242 -5.62 11.97 -1.17
C ILE A 242 -6.54 10.90 -1.76
N VAL A 243 -5.96 9.76 -2.18
CA VAL A 243 -6.66 8.65 -2.84
C VAL A 243 -6.69 7.42 -1.91
N GLU A 244 -7.72 6.59 -2.02
CA GLU A 244 -7.89 5.36 -1.22
C GLU A 244 -6.68 4.42 -1.34
N GLY A 245 -6.13 3.99 -0.20
CA GLY A 245 -5.10 2.96 -0.15
C GLY A 245 -5.68 1.56 -0.27
N LYS A 246 -4.95 0.64 -0.93
CA LYS A 246 -5.39 -0.76 -1.15
C LYS A 246 -5.65 -1.54 0.15
N THR A 247 -5.13 -1.07 1.28
CA THR A 247 -5.20 -1.71 2.60
C THR A 247 -6.22 -1.08 3.55
N ASP A 248 -6.91 -0.02 3.12
CA ASP A 248 -7.75 0.77 4.00
C ASP A 248 -9.10 0.08 4.22
N VAL A 249 -9.37 -0.30 5.47
CA VAL A 249 -10.61 -0.99 5.85
C VAL A 249 -11.81 -0.01 5.86
N ASN A 250 -11.56 1.26 6.14
CA ASN A 250 -12.56 2.32 6.13
C ASN A 250 -12.24 3.34 5.02
N LYS A 251 -13.22 3.64 4.17
CA LYS A 251 -13.06 4.58 3.05
C LYS A 251 -12.75 6.01 3.53
N ASN A 252 -13.24 6.38 4.72
CA ASN A 252 -13.05 7.71 5.30
C ASN A 252 -11.60 8.00 5.73
N PHE A 253 -10.68 7.03 5.67
CA PHE A 253 -9.26 7.28 5.92
C PHE A 253 -8.60 8.13 4.82
N SER A 254 -9.14 8.10 3.60
CA SER A 254 -8.66 8.92 2.49
C SER A 254 -9.53 10.16 2.29
N LEU A 255 -8.93 11.22 1.76
CA LEU A 255 -9.64 12.44 1.43
C LEU A 255 -10.73 12.19 0.38
N PHE A 256 -10.43 11.39 -0.66
CA PHE A 256 -11.41 10.96 -1.64
C PHE A 256 -12.60 10.26 -1.00
N GLY A 257 -12.37 9.25 -0.15
CA GLY A 257 -13.46 8.50 0.48
C GLY A 257 -14.31 9.36 1.42
N LEU A 258 -13.71 10.34 2.11
CA LEU A 258 -14.44 11.28 2.97
C LEU A 258 -15.30 12.28 2.16
N MET A 259 -14.72 12.86 1.10
CA MET A 259 -15.38 13.87 0.25
C MET A 259 -16.38 13.26 -0.72
N ASN A 260 -16.29 11.96 -0.98
CA ASN A 260 -17.16 11.26 -1.90
C ASN A 260 -18.53 10.92 -1.29
N ARG A 261 -19.42 11.92 -1.32
CA ARG A 261 -20.85 11.82 -0.98
C ARG A 261 -21.76 12.08 -2.18
N THR A 262 -21.18 11.86 -3.35
CA THR A 262 -21.83 11.94 -4.66
C THR A 262 -22.99 10.95 -4.72
N CYS A 263 -24.08 11.38 -5.33
CA CYS A 263 -25.33 10.63 -5.45
C CYS A 263 -25.44 9.86 -6.77
N THR A 264 -24.75 10.30 -7.82
CA THR A 264 -24.82 9.66 -9.14
C THR A 264 -24.06 8.33 -9.16
N ALA A 265 -24.50 7.42 -10.02
CA ALA A 265 -23.77 6.18 -10.28
C ALA A 265 -22.50 6.50 -11.10
N GLY A 266 -21.32 6.40 -10.47
CA GLY A 266 -20.02 6.44 -11.14
C GLY A 266 -19.50 7.82 -11.58
N MET A 267 -20.27 8.61 -12.32
CA MET A 267 -19.77 9.83 -12.98
C MET A 267 -19.29 10.93 -12.02
N GLY A 268 -20.08 11.27 -10.99
CA GLY A 268 -19.66 12.23 -9.96
C GLY A 268 -18.39 11.77 -9.22
N LYS A 269 -18.28 10.46 -8.94
CA LYS A 269 -17.10 9.87 -8.30
C LYS A 269 -15.84 10.04 -9.15
N ARG A 270 -15.94 9.79 -10.46
CA ARG A 270 -14.83 9.99 -11.41
C ARG A 270 -14.39 11.44 -11.46
N LEU A 271 -15.35 12.38 -11.53
CA LEU A 271 -15.04 13.81 -11.57
C LEU A 271 -14.37 14.28 -10.27
N LEU A 272 -14.86 13.85 -9.11
CA LEU A 272 -14.24 14.17 -7.82
C LEU A 272 -12.80 13.66 -7.75
N ASN A 273 -12.55 12.43 -8.18
CA ASN A 273 -11.20 11.86 -8.20
C ASN A 273 -10.27 12.70 -9.08
N LYS A 274 -10.77 13.15 -10.24
CA LYS A 274 -10.05 14.05 -11.14
C LYS A 274 -9.76 15.39 -10.47
N TRP A 275 -10.74 16.02 -9.83
CA TRP A 275 -10.56 17.33 -9.17
C TRP A 275 -9.54 17.28 -8.03
N LEU A 276 -9.51 16.21 -7.23
CA LEU A 276 -8.51 16.05 -6.17
C LEU A 276 -7.07 15.93 -6.69
N LYS A 277 -6.89 15.40 -7.91
CA LYS A 277 -5.59 15.31 -8.60
C LYS A 277 -5.26 16.56 -9.44
N GLN A 278 -6.26 17.40 -9.69
CA GLN A 278 -6.16 18.63 -10.48
C GLN A 278 -6.73 19.82 -9.69
N PRO A 279 -6.16 20.18 -8.52
CA PRO A 279 -6.59 21.39 -7.81
C PRO A 279 -6.34 22.63 -8.67
N LEU A 280 -7.22 23.62 -8.59
CA LEU A 280 -7.16 24.80 -9.45
C LEU A 280 -6.13 25.81 -8.95
N ILE A 281 -5.57 26.61 -9.87
CA ILE A 281 -4.74 27.77 -9.56
C ILE A 281 -5.51 29.09 -9.81
N ASP A 282 -6.49 29.10 -10.72
CA ASP A 282 -7.28 30.30 -11.00
C ASP A 282 -8.24 30.64 -9.85
N VAL A 283 -7.98 31.77 -9.20
CA VAL A 283 -8.75 32.30 -8.06
C VAL A 283 -10.23 32.50 -8.41
N ASN A 284 -10.54 32.95 -9.63
CA ASN A 284 -11.92 33.19 -10.03
C ASN A 284 -12.70 31.89 -10.12
N GLU A 285 -12.09 30.86 -10.72
CA GLU A 285 -12.74 29.56 -10.88
C GLU A 285 -12.87 28.80 -9.55
N ILE A 286 -11.90 28.96 -8.62
CA ILE A 286 -12.03 28.46 -7.25
C ILE A 286 -13.23 29.14 -6.57
N ASN A 287 -13.32 30.46 -6.62
CA ASN A 287 -14.42 31.22 -6.01
C ASN A 287 -15.78 30.87 -6.63
N ASN A 288 -15.84 30.65 -7.95
CA ASN A 288 -17.07 30.19 -8.60
C ASN A 288 -17.54 28.85 -8.04
N ARG A 289 -16.63 27.90 -7.77
CA ARG A 289 -16.98 26.62 -7.11
C ARG A 289 -17.45 26.84 -5.68
N LEU A 290 -16.74 27.67 -4.92
CA LEU A 290 -17.10 28.02 -3.54
C LEU A 290 -18.47 28.70 -3.43
N ASP A 291 -18.84 29.54 -4.41
CA ASP A 291 -20.17 30.16 -4.51
C ASP A 291 -21.27 29.11 -4.65
N MET A 292 -21.05 28.08 -5.48
CA MET A 292 -22.01 26.98 -5.64
C MET A 292 -22.13 26.16 -4.35
N VAL A 293 -21.00 25.85 -3.70
CA VAL A 293 -21.00 25.14 -2.42
C VAL A 293 -21.73 25.96 -1.35
N GLN A 294 -21.52 27.27 -1.29
CA GLN A 294 -22.23 28.18 -0.38
C GLN A 294 -23.74 28.18 -0.64
N ALA A 295 -24.17 28.30 -1.90
CA ALA A 295 -25.58 28.24 -2.28
C ALA A 295 -26.26 26.94 -1.81
N PHE A 296 -25.60 25.80 -2.02
CA PHE A 296 -26.12 24.49 -1.58
C PHE A 296 -25.99 24.27 -0.07
N ALA A 297 -25.08 24.98 0.60
CA ALA A 297 -24.92 24.91 2.05
C ALA A 297 -26.06 25.68 2.75
N GLU A 298 -26.32 26.91 2.31
CA GLU A 298 -27.30 27.83 2.90
C GLU A 298 -28.75 27.38 2.72
N ASP A 299 -29.07 26.71 1.61
CA ASP A 299 -30.43 26.25 1.30
C ASP A 299 -30.56 24.72 1.40
N PRO A 300 -31.11 24.18 2.51
CA PRO A 300 -31.34 22.76 2.68
C PRO A 300 -32.39 22.18 1.71
N GLU A 301 -33.38 22.96 1.28
CA GLU A 301 -34.43 22.50 0.36
C GLU A 301 -33.85 22.26 -1.02
N LEU A 302 -33.06 23.21 -1.52
CA LEU A 302 -32.26 23.08 -2.73
C LEU A 302 -31.36 21.83 -2.66
N ARG A 303 -30.57 21.69 -1.58
CA ARG A 303 -29.63 20.57 -1.43
C ARG A 303 -30.34 19.22 -1.40
N GLN A 304 -31.40 19.07 -0.60
CA GLN A 304 -32.13 17.82 -0.49
C GLN A 304 -32.92 17.50 -1.75
N GLY A 305 -33.55 18.50 -2.38
CA GLY A 305 -34.26 18.36 -3.65
C GLY A 305 -33.34 17.85 -4.76
N LEU A 306 -32.14 18.42 -4.89
CA LEU A 306 -31.12 17.97 -5.84
C LEU A 306 -30.67 16.53 -5.54
N ARG A 307 -30.31 16.21 -4.29
CA ARG A 307 -29.89 14.85 -3.88
C ARG A 307 -30.92 13.78 -4.24
N GLN A 308 -32.21 14.07 -4.03
CA GLN A 308 -33.28 13.12 -4.34
C GLN A 308 -33.35 12.80 -5.84
N GLN A 309 -33.13 13.79 -6.71
CA GLN A 309 -33.12 13.58 -8.16
C GLN A 309 -31.82 12.91 -8.63
N LEU A 310 -30.66 13.37 -8.15
CA LEU A 310 -29.34 12.84 -8.54
C LEU A 310 -29.18 11.34 -8.25
N LYS A 311 -29.72 10.85 -7.13
CA LYS A 311 -29.69 9.42 -6.76
C LYS A 311 -30.37 8.50 -7.78
N ARG A 312 -31.28 9.05 -8.60
CA ARG A 312 -32.04 8.29 -9.61
C ARG A 312 -31.39 8.33 -10.99
N ILE A 313 -30.30 9.08 -11.15
CA ILE A 313 -29.56 9.22 -12.40
C ILE A 313 -28.52 8.11 -12.48
N SER A 314 -28.60 7.31 -13.56
CA SER A 314 -27.59 6.29 -13.88
C SER A 314 -26.33 6.93 -14.49
N ASP A 315 -25.26 6.15 -14.64
CA ASP A 315 -24.01 6.62 -15.26
C ASP A 315 -24.19 6.97 -16.75
N ILE A 316 -24.44 8.25 -17.05
CA ILE A 316 -24.76 8.71 -18.42
C ILE A 316 -23.57 8.50 -19.36
N ASP A 317 -22.33 8.78 -18.92
CA ASP A 317 -21.13 8.58 -19.73
C ASP A 317 -21.01 7.12 -20.16
N ARG A 318 -21.15 6.20 -19.21
CA ARG A 318 -21.02 4.76 -19.46
C ARG A 318 -22.12 4.25 -20.39
N LEU A 319 -23.36 4.69 -20.19
CA LEU A 319 -24.48 4.29 -21.05
C LEU A 319 -24.32 4.85 -22.46
N THR A 320 -23.84 6.08 -22.59
CA THR A 320 -23.51 6.70 -23.88
C THR A 320 -22.38 5.95 -24.58
N HIS A 321 -21.37 5.51 -23.83
CA HIS A 321 -20.30 4.67 -24.34
C HIS A 321 -20.83 3.32 -24.86
N ALA A 322 -21.70 2.67 -24.10
CA ALA A 322 -22.32 1.41 -24.49
C ALA A 322 -23.13 1.55 -25.80
N LEU A 323 -23.90 2.63 -25.97
CA LEU A 323 -24.64 2.91 -27.20
C LEU A 323 -23.73 2.99 -28.43
N ARG A 324 -22.55 3.60 -28.30
CA ARG A 324 -21.61 3.81 -29.41
C ARG A 324 -20.92 2.55 -29.88
N LYS A 325 -20.74 1.55 -29.01
CA LYS A 325 -20.09 0.27 -29.34
C LYS A 325 -20.88 -0.62 -30.30
N LYS A 326 -22.03 -0.16 -30.84
CA LYS A 326 -22.94 -0.87 -31.77
C LYS A 326 -23.40 -2.27 -31.28
N SER A 327 -23.12 -2.61 -30.03
CA SER A 327 -23.50 -3.86 -29.35
C SER A 327 -24.53 -3.60 -28.25
N ALA A 328 -25.10 -2.40 -28.18
CA ALA A 328 -26.08 -2.03 -27.16
C ALA A 328 -27.46 -2.61 -27.45
N ASN A 329 -28.09 -3.10 -26.39
CA ASN A 329 -29.47 -3.55 -26.37
C ASN A 329 -30.40 -2.33 -26.16
N LEU A 330 -31.72 -2.54 -26.09
CA LEU A 330 -32.66 -1.47 -25.71
C LEU A 330 -32.45 -0.94 -24.27
N GLN A 331 -31.90 -1.75 -23.37
CA GLN A 331 -31.77 -1.39 -21.96
C GLN A 331 -30.96 -0.10 -21.71
N PRO A 332 -29.76 0.11 -22.29
CA PRO A 332 -29.06 1.38 -22.19
C PRO A 332 -29.86 2.60 -22.65
N VAL A 333 -30.61 2.50 -23.75
CA VAL A 333 -31.46 3.58 -24.28
C VAL A 333 -32.53 3.97 -23.25
N VAL A 334 -33.22 2.97 -22.70
CA VAL A 334 -34.27 3.19 -21.69
C VAL A 334 -33.69 3.79 -20.40
N LYS A 335 -32.53 3.29 -19.94
CA LYS A 335 -31.86 3.86 -18.75
C LYS A 335 -31.41 5.30 -18.95
N LEU A 336 -30.94 5.65 -20.15
CA LEU A 336 -30.62 7.04 -20.52
C LEU A 336 -31.86 7.92 -20.50
N TYR A 337 -32.97 7.46 -21.08
CA TYR A 337 -34.25 8.17 -21.02
C TYR A 337 -34.74 8.38 -19.59
N GLN A 338 -34.76 7.32 -18.77
CA GLN A 338 -35.13 7.38 -17.36
C GLN A 338 -34.25 8.35 -16.56
N SER A 339 -32.96 8.43 -16.88
CA SER A 339 -32.02 9.36 -16.23
C SER A 339 -32.23 10.81 -16.70
N CYS A 340 -32.32 11.03 -18.02
CA CYS A 340 -32.48 12.36 -18.61
C CYS A 340 -33.86 12.99 -18.30
N SER A 341 -34.90 12.17 -18.12
CA SER A 341 -36.23 12.64 -17.72
C SER A 341 -36.25 13.31 -16.34
N ARG A 342 -35.20 13.12 -15.53
CA ARG A 342 -35.03 13.78 -14.21
C ARG A 342 -34.40 15.16 -14.32
N ILE A 343 -33.70 15.46 -15.41
CA ILE A 343 -32.98 16.73 -15.59
C ILE A 343 -33.92 17.95 -15.60
N PRO A 344 -35.12 17.92 -16.24
CA PRO A 344 -36.10 18.99 -16.11
C PRO A 344 -36.51 19.30 -14.66
N TYR A 345 -36.60 18.28 -13.79
CA TYR A 345 -36.90 18.47 -12.37
C TYR A 345 -35.72 19.11 -11.64
N ILE A 346 -34.48 18.70 -11.95
CA ILE A 346 -33.27 19.35 -11.43
C ILE A 346 -33.25 20.83 -11.82
N LYS A 347 -33.54 21.14 -13.09
CA LYS A 347 -33.70 22.51 -13.57
C LYS A 347 -34.75 23.27 -12.74
N GLY A 348 -35.92 22.67 -12.52
CA GLY A 348 -36.99 23.29 -11.72
C GLY A 348 -36.57 23.60 -10.28
N VAL A 349 -35.84 22.70 -9.63
CA VAL A 349 -35.29 22.92 -8.27
C VAL A 349 -34.26 24.06 -8.27
N LEU A 350 -33.36 24.09 -9.25
CA LEU A 350 -32.37 25.16 -9.39
C LEU A 350 -33.02 26.54 -9.67
N GLN A 351 -34.11 26.58 -10.44
CA GLN A 351 -34.84 27.82 -10.75
C GLN A 351 -35.59 28.41 -9.55
N GLN A 352 -35.96 27.58 -8.57
CA GLN A 352 -36.66 28.03 -7.36
C GLN A 352 -35.73 28.76 -6.37
N TYR A 353 -34.41 28.64 -6.55
CA TYR A 353 -33.43 29.27 -5.68
C TYR A 353 -33.34 30.78 -5.91
N ASN A 354 -33.70 31.55 -4.88
CA ASN A 354 -33.71 33.03 -4.90
C ASN A 354 -32.62 33.65 -3.99
N GLY A 355 -31.58 32.89 -3.64
CA GLY A 355 -30.51 33.36 -2.76
C GLY A 355 -29.49 34.29 -3.44
N GLN A 356 -28.47 34.70 -2.68
CA GLN A 356 -27.42 35.64 -3.12
C GLN A 356 -26.67 35.17 -4.38
N PHE A 357 -26.46 33.86 -4.52
CA PHE A 357 -25.71 33.25 -5.62
C PHE A 357 -26.58 32.83 -6.81
N SER A 358 -27.85 33.26 -6.87
CA SER A 358 -28.79 32.90 -7.93
C SER A 358 -28.24 33.19 -9.32
N THR A 359 -27.64 34.37 -9.55
CA THR A 359 -27.00 34.74 -10.83
C THR A 359 -25.88 33.79 -11.22
N SER A 360 -25.05 33.36 -10.27
CA SER A 360 -23.95 32.43 -10.51
C SER A 360 -24.47 31.03 -10.87
N VAL A 361 -25.51 30.54 -10.17
CA VAL A 361 -26.20 29.27 -10.48
C VAL A 361 -26.83 29.33 -11.88
N MET A 362 -27.46 30.47 -12.21
CA MET A 362 -28.09 30.70 -13.51
C MET A 362 -27.07 30.63 -14.65
N THR A 363 -25.94 31.32 -14.49
CA THR A 363 -24.90 31.44 -15.51
C THR A 363 -24.15 30.13 -15.72
N ARG A 364 -23.87 29.37 -14.64
CA ARG A 364 -23.05 28.15 -14.70
C ARG A 364 -23.83 26.91 -15.13
N PHE A 365 -25.08 26.76 -14.68
CA PHE A 365 -25.86 25.54 -14.93
C PHE A 365 -27.12 25.76 -15.76
N LEU A 366 -27.96 26.74 -15.40
CA LEU A 366 -29.29 26.85 -16.01
C LEU A 366 -29.26 27.27 -17.48
N SER A 367 -28.40 28.21 -17.85
CA SER A 367 -28.21 28.64 -19.25
C SER A 367 -27.89 27.46 -20.18
N SER A 368 -26.92 26.64 -19.79
CA SER A 368 -26.52 25.44 -20.54
C SER A 368 -27.61 24.37 -20.53
N LEU A 369 -28.24 24.10 -19.38
CA LEU A 369 -29.34 23.12 -19.30
C LEU A 369 -30.53 23.52 -20.19
N GLU A 370 -30.84 24.80 -20.28
CA GLU A 370 -31.91 25.33 -21.12
C GLU A 370 -31.67 25.09 -22.60
N GLU A 371 -30.43 25.28 -23.06
CA GLU A 371 -30.05 25.04 -24.45
C GLU A 371 -30.26 23.56 -24.85
N TRP A 372 -29.84 22.63 -23.99
CA TRP A 372 -29.86 21.20 -24.27
C TRP A 372 -31.24 20.55 -24.06
N LEU A 373 -32.09 21.11 -23.19
CA LEU A 373 -33.46 20.63 -22.93
C LEU A 373 -34.50 21.06 -23.97
N THR A 374 -34.11 21.74 -25.04
CA THR A 374 -35.02 22.17 -26.10
C THR A 374 -35.71 20.99 -26.81
N GLU A 375 -36.93 21.23 -27.34
CA GLU A 375 -37.70 20.22 -28.08
C GLU A 375 -36.92 19.65 -29.28
N ASN A 376 -36.09 20.48 -29.91
CA ASN A 376 -35.29 20.08 -31.08
C ASN A 376 -34.10 19.18 -30.74
N ARG A 377 -33.64 19.16 -29.48
CA ARG A 377 -32.51 18.33 -29.03
C ARG A 377 -33.03 17.15 -28.22
N TYR A 378 -33.10 17.29 -26.88
CA TYR A 378 -33.56 16.22 -26.00
C TYR A 378 -35.01 15.78 -26.28
N GLY A 379 -35.91 16.72 -26.63
CA GLY A 379 -37.32 16.40 -26.90
C GLY A 379 -37.51 15.37 -28.01
N ARG A 380 -36.72 15.43 -29.09
CA ARG A 380 -36.75 14.42 -30.16
C ARG A 380 -36.36 13.03 -29.68
N PHE A 381 -35.35 12.94 -28.81
CA PHE A 381 -34.95 11.67 -28.22
C PHE A 381 -36.03 11.12 -27.27
N ALA A 382 -36.63 11.98 -26.44
CA ALA A 382 -37.74 11.59 -25.56
C ALA A 382 -38.92 11.05 -26.37
N ASN A 383 -39.35 11.77 -27.41
CA ASN A 383 -40.43 11.35 -28.30
C ASN A 383 -40.13 10.02 -29.02
N LEU A 384 -38.89 9.82 -29.45
CA LEU A 384 -38.46 8.54 -30.07
C LEU A 384 -38.65 7.38 -29.10
N VAL A 385 -38.22 7.52 -27.84
CA VAL A 385 -38.31 6.45 -26.84
C VAL A 385 -39.76 6.18 -26.45
N GLU A 386 -40.55 7.22 -26.20
CA GLU A 386 -41.95 7.10 -25.78
C GLU A 386 -42.84 6.46 -26.86
N THR A 387 -42.53 6.68 -28.13
CA THR A 387 -43.28 6.08 -29.25
C THR A 387 -42.78 4.70 -29.63
N ALA A 388 -41.46 4.46 -29.60
CA ALA A 388 -40.87 3.22 -30.06
C ALA A 388 -40.85 2.11 -29.00
N ILE A 389 -40.74 2.45 -27.71
CA ILE A 389 -40.52 1.47 -26.64
C ILE A 389 -41.80 1.27 -25.82
N ASP A 390 -42.13 0.02 -25.53
CA ASP A 390 -43.25 -0.29 -24.62
C ASP A 390 -42.80 -0.10 -23.15
N LEU A 391 -43.07 1.10 -22.62
CA LEU A 391 -42.71 1.46 -21.25
C LEU A 391 -43.44 0.63 -20.18
N GLY A 392 -44.61 0.05 -20.49
CA GLY A 392 -45.37 -0.76 -19.52
C GLY A 392 -44.72 -2.11 -19.22
N GLN A 393 -43.99 -2.68 -20.18
CA GLN A 393 -43.25 -3.95 -19.99
C GLN A 393 -41.89 -3.75 -19.32
N VAL A 394 -41.35 -2.52 -19.32
CA VAL A 394 -40.08 -2.19 -18.67
C VAL A 394 -40.14 -2.45 -17.16
N ASP A 395 -41.30 -2.21 -16.53
CA ASP A 395 -41.51 -2.48 -15.10
C ASP A 395 -41.41 -3.97 -14.76
N ASN A 396 -41.67 -4.86 -15.73
CA ASN A 396 -41.50 -6.31 -15.61
C ASN A 396 -40.04 -6.75 -15.89
N GLY A 397 -39.14 -5.82 -16.20
CA GLY A 397 -37.75 -6.09 -16.59
C GLY A 397 -37.58 -6.52 -18.05
N GLU A 398 -38.62 -6.40 -18.87
CA GLU A 398 -38.59 -6.75 -20.29
C GLU A 398 -38.49 -5.49 -21.18
N TYR A 399 -37.45 -5.42 -22.00
CA TYR A 399 -37.22 -4.29 -22.91
C TYR A 399 -37.62 -4.67 -24.33
N ARG A 400 -38.77 -4.17 -24.81
CA ARG A 400 -39.31 -4.49 -26.14
C ARG A 400 -39.81 -3.24 -26.87
N ILE A 401 -39.82 -3.33 -28.20
CA ILE A 401 -40.42 -2.32 -29.08
C ILE A 401 -41.95 -2.43 -29.00
N SER A 402 -42.64 -1.29 -28.95
CA SER A 402 -44.09 -1.24 -29.02
C SER A 402 -44.58 -1.82 -30.35
N PRO A 403 -45.53 -2.78 -30.36
CA PRO A 403 -46.09 -3.31 -31.61
C PRO A 403 -46.70 -2.21 -32.48
N LEU A 404 -47.17 -1.11 -31.89
CA LEU A 404 -47.78 0.03 -32.59
C LEU A 404 -46.77 0.88 -33.37
N TYR A 405 -45.47 0.71 -33.11
CA TYR A 405 -44.42 1.49 -33.76
C TYR A 405 -44.22 1.09 -35.23
N SER A 406 -44.49 -0.18 -35.57
CA SER A 406 -44.31 -0.71 -36.93
C SER A 406 -45.51 -1.56 -37.34
N SER A 407 -46.04 -1.29 -38.53
CA SER A 407 -47.13 -2.09 -39.12
C SER A 407 -46.80 -3.58 -39.17
N ASP A 408 -45.55 -3.92 -39.49
CA ASP A 408 -45.12 -5.31 -39.70
C ASP A 408 -45.07 -6.06 -38.35
N LEU A 409 -44.63 -5.38 -37.28
CA LEU A 409 -44.64 -5.94 -35.93
C LEU A 409 -46.06 -6.12 -35.41
N ALA A 410 -46.97 -5.19 -35.71
CA ALA A 410 -48.37 -5.29 -35.33
C ALA A 410 -49.03 -6.52 -35.98
N VAL A 411 -48.85 -6.69 -37.30
CA VAL A 411 -49.39 -7.85 -38.03
C VAL A 411 -48.87 -9.17 -37.47
N LEU A 412 -47.54 -9.31 -37.29
CA LEU A 412 -46.95 -10.53 -36.72
C LEU A 412 -47.40 -10.80 -35.28
N LYS A 413 -47.66 -9.74 -34.49
CA LYS A 413 -48.17 -9.87 -33.12
C LYS A 413 -49.61 -10.36 -33.09
N ASP A 414 -50.44 -9.87 -34.01
CA ASP A 414 -51.83 -10.30 -34.16
C ASP A 414 -51.88 -11.78 -34.60
N GLU A 415 -51.09 -12.17 -35.60
CA GLU A 415 -50.97 -13.58 -36.05
C GLU A 415 -50.48 -14.49 -34.91
N LEU A 416 -49.48 -14.06 -34.12
CA LEU A 416 -49.03 -14.79 -32.94
C LEU A 416 -50.15 -14.97 -31.91
N SER A 417 -50.93 -13.92 -31.65
CA SER A 417 -52.06 -13.96 -30.73
C SER A 417 -53.16 -14.89 -31.22
N GLU A 418 -53.43 -14.92 -32.53
CA GLU A 418 -54.39 -15.85 -33.12
C GLU A 418 -53.94 -17.31 -32.94
N VAL A 419 -52.68 -17.62 -33.24
CA VAL A 419 -52.14 -18.98 -33.06
C VAL A 419 -52.14 -19.38 -31.57
N GLU A 420 -51.80 -18.46 -30.66
CA GLU A 420 -51.85 -18.71 -29.22
C GLU A 420 -53.30 -18.96 -28.74
N ASN A 421 -54.29 -18.22 -29.26
CA ASN A 421 -55.70 -18.49 -29.03
C ASN A 421 -56.12 -19.87 -29.56
N HIS A 422 -55.66 -20.29 -30.74
CA HIS A 422 -55.91 -21.64 -31.26
C HIS A 422 -55.28 -22.74 -30.38
N ILE A 423 -54.08 -22.51 -29.84
CA ILE A 423 -53.41 -23.43 -28.90
C ILE A 423 -54.20 -23.52 -27.59
N ASN A 424 -54.66 -22.40 -27.04
CA ASN A 424 -55.47 -22.36 -25.83
C ASN A 424 -56.83 -23.05 -26.03
N ASN A 425 -57.49 -22.82 -27.17
CA ASN A 425 -58.71 -23.54 -27.53
C ASN A 425 -58.46 -25.05 -27.65
N LEU A 426 -57.32 -25.47 -28.22
CA LEU A 426 -56.93 -26.87 -28.27
C LEU A 426 -56.66 -27.45 -26.87
N HIS A 427 -56.09 -26.66 -25.95
CA HIS A 427 -55.87 -27.06 -24.56
C HIS A 427 -57.20 -27.31 -23.83
N MET A 428 -58.19 -26.41 -23.98
CA MET A 428 -59.55 -26.59 -23.45
C MET A 428 -60.23 -27.83 -24.04
N HIS A 429 -60.12 -28.03 -25.35
CA HIS A 429 -60.72 -29.19 -26.01
C HIS A 429 -60.07 -30.51 -25.58
N THR A 430 -58.74 -30.52 -25.46
CA THR A 430 -57.96 -31.69 -24.99
C THR A 430 -58.27 -32.01 -23.52
N ALA A 431 -58.47 -31.00 -22.68
CA ALA A 431 -58.91 -31.17 -21.30
C ALA A 431 -60.28 -31.87 -21.23
N THR A 432 -61.20 -31.47 -22.11
CA THR A 432 -62.54 -32.08 -22.23
C THR A 432 -62.47 -33.52 -22.77
N ASP A 433 -61.66 -33.78 -23.79
CA ASP A 433 -61.48 -35.14 -24.38
C ASP A 433 -60.87 -36.14 -23.37
N LEU A 434 -59.95 -35.66 -22.54
CA LEU A 434 -59.27 -36.44 -21.51
C LEU A 434 -60.01 -36.47 -20.17
N ASP A 435 -61.12 -35.73 -20.04
CA ASP A 435 -61.90 -35.62 -18.79
C ASP A 435 -61.05 -35.09 -17.60
N LEU A 436 -60.17 -34.12 -17.89
CA LEU A 436 -59.24 -33.51 -16.95
C LEU A 436 -59.53 -32.02 -16.77
N SER A 437 -59.30 -31.51 -15.56
CA SER A 437 -59.40 -30.06 -15.32
C SER A 437 -58.22 -29.28 -15.93
N VAL A 438 -58.53 -28.20 -16.62
CA VAL A 438 -57.59 -27.24 -17.24
C VAL A 438 -56.73 -26.60 -16.14
N ASP A 439 -55.43 -26.44 -16.39
CA ASP A 439 -54.38 -25.86 -15.53
C ASP A 439 -54.11 -26.55 -14.18
N LYS A 440 -55.08 -27.28 -13.64
CA LYS A 440 -54.94 -28.05 -12.39
C LYS A 440 -54.41 -29.45 -12.64
N GLN A 441 -54.97 -30.18 -13.60
CA GLN A 441 -54.54 -31.55 -13.96
C GLN A 441 -53.81 -31.61 -15.29
N LEU A 442 -54.33 -30.92 -16.32
CA LEU A 442 -53.71 -30.80 -17.63
C LEU A 442 -53.06 -29.42 -17.78
N LYS A 443 -51.73 -29.37 -17.72
CA LYS A 443 -50.96 -28.13 -17.87
C LYS A 443 -50.38 -28.01 -19.27
N LEU A 444 -50.37 -26.80 -19.83
CA LEU A 444 -49.64 -26.48 -21.03
C LEU A 444 -48.25 -25.94 -20.63
N GLU A 445 -47.18 -26.61 -21.03
CA GLU A 445 -45.79 -26.17 -20.81
C GLU A 445 -45.13 -25.79 -22.14
N LYS A 446 -44.36 -24.70 -22.13
CA LYS A 446 -43.45 -24.32 -23.22
C LYS A 446 -42.08 -24.94 -22.92
N GLY A 447 -41.56 -25.80 -23.81
CA GLY A 447 -40.29 -26.51 -23.62
C GLY A 447 -39.39 -26.54 -24.86
N PRO A 448 -38.23 -27.22 -24.82
CA PRO A 448 -37.32 -27.32 -25.97
C PRO A 448 -37.92 -28.07 -27.18
N PHE A 449 -39.05 -28.77 -26.98
CA PHE A 449 -39.83 -29.45 -28.02
C PHE A 449 -41.09 -28.64 -28.43
N GLY A 450 -41.16 -27.35 -28.10
CA GLY A 450 -42.32 -26.49 -28.35
C GLY A 450 -43.40 -26.59 -27.26
N HIS A 451 -44.66 -26.34 -27.65
CA HIS A 451 -45.82 -26.44 -26.77
C HIS A 451 -46.16 -27.91 -26.50
N VAL A 452 -46.18 -28.30 -25.23
CA VAL A 452 -46.45 -29.69 -24.80
C VAL A 452 -47.44 -29.72 -23.66
N PHE A 453 -48.27 -30.76 -23.61
CA PHE A 453 -49.14 -31.02 -22.48
C PHE A 453 -48.39 -31.78 -21.40
N ARG A 454 -48.67 -31.47 -20.14
CA ARG A 454 -48.15 -32.16 -18.97
C ARG A 454 -49.27 -32.57 -18.03
N ILE A 455 -49.20 -33.81 -17.57
CA ILE A 455 -50.09 -34.37 -16.55
C ILE A 455 -49.29 -35.03 -15.42
N SER A 456 -49.91 -35.11 -14.25
CA SER A 456 -49.35 -35.84 -13.11
C SER A 456 -49.33 -37.34 -13.36
N LYS A 457 -48.45 -38.08 -12.68
CA LYS A 457 -48.41 -39.54 -12.77
C LYS A 457 -49.70 -40.22 -12.25
N LYS A 458 -50.42 -39.58 -11.32
CA LYS A 458 -51.71 -40.06 -10.82
C LYS A 458 -52.81 -39.94 -11.87
N ASP A 459 -52.78 -38.87 -12.67
CA ASP A 459 -53.78 -38.64 -13.70
C ASP A 459 -53.45 -39.40 -14.99
N GLU A 460 -52.17 -39.65 -15.31
CA GLU A 460 -51.77 -40.52 -16.43
C GLU A 460 -52.39 -41.92 -16.35
N GLN A 461 -52.46 -42.49 -15.15
CA GLN A 461 -53.07 -43.82 -14.95
C GLN A 461 -54.55 -43.84 -15.37
N LYS A 462 -55.28 -42.73 -15.25
CA LYS A 462 -56.70 -42.63 -15.61
C LYS A 462 -56.92 -42.55 -17.12
N VAL A 463 -56.00 -41.89 -17.83
CA VAL A 463 -56.11 -41.61 -19.27
C VAL A 463 -55.16 -42.41 -20.15
N ARG A 464 -54.36 -43.33 -19.57
CA ARG A 464 -53.34 -44.14 -20.26
C ARG A 464 -53.83 -44.77 -21.57
N LYS A 465 -55.04 -45.34 -21.59
CA LYS A 465 -55.60 -45.94 -22.82
C LYS A 465 -55.80 -44.89 -23.93
N LYS A 466 -56.43 -43.76 -23.61
CA LYS A 466 -56.65 -42.65 -24.57
C LYS A 466 -55.34 -41.99 -25.01
N LEU A 467 -54.38 -41.84 -24.09
CA LEU A 467 -53.07 -41.25 -24.35
C LEU A 467 -52.25 -42.06 -25.36
N THR A 468 -52.18 -43.39 -25.21
CA THR A 468 -51.39 -44.23 -26.13
C THR A 468 -52.03 -44.38 -27.51
N THR A 469 -53.35 -44.19 -27.63
CA THR A 469 -54.07 -44.33 -28.92
C THR A 469 -54.09 -43.03 -29.73
N ASN A 470 -54.31 -41.88 -29.09
CA ASN A 470 -54.61 -40.62 -29.78
C ASN A 470 -53.50 -39.55 -29.66
N TYR A 471 -52.48 -39.76 -28.81
CA TYR A 471 -51.46 -38.75 -28.49
C TYR A 471 -50.05 -39.34 -28.58
N ILE A 472 -49.06 -38.44 -28.73
CA ILE A 472 -47.64 -38.78 -28.86
C ILE A 472 -46.95 -38.44 -27.54
N ILE A 473 -46.45 -39.45 -26.83
CA ILE A 473 -45.72 -39.26 -25.57
C ILE A 473 -44.28 -38.84 -25.88
N ILE A 474 -43.83 -37.72 -25.31
CA ILE A 474 -42.49 -37.16 -25.53
C ILE A 474 -41.54 -37.60 -24.41
N GLU A 475 -41.96 -37.42 -23.15
CA GLU A 475 -41.08 -37.64 -22.01
C GLU A 475 -41.88 -38.17 -20.81
N THR A 476 -41.35 -39.21 -20.15
CA THR A 476 -41.93 -39.76 -18.92
C THR A 476 -40.92 -39.58 -17.79
N ARG A 477 -41.26 -38.76 -16.77
CA ARG A 477 -40.45 -38.55 -15.57
C ARG A 477 -41.15 -39.12 -14.33
N LYS A 478 -40.45 -39.11 -13.18
CA LYS A 478 -41.04 -39.54 -11.90
C LYS A 478 -42.26 -38.71 -11.50
N ASP A 479 -42.27 -37.42 -11.86
CA ASP A 479 -43.29 -36.46 -11.40
C ASP A 479 -44.47 -36.28 -12.38
N GLY A 480 -44.41 -36.89 -13.57
CA GLY A 480 -45.47 -36.75 -14.58
C GLY A 480 -45.04 -37.16 -15.99
N VAL A 481 -45.99 -37.06 -16.92
CA VAL A 481 -45.82 -37.41 -18.33
C VAL A 481 -46.07 -36.18 -19.19
N LYS A 482 -45.18 -35.95 -20.17
CA LYS A 482 -45.31 -34.93 -21.21
C LYS A 482 -45.70 -35.58 -22.53
N PHE A 483 -46.72 -35.05 -23.19
CA PHE A 483 -47.23 -35.56 -24.46
C PHE A 483 -47.70 -34.41 -25.35
N THR A 484 -47.86 -34.69 -26.64
CA THR A 484 -48.36 -33.74 -27.65
C THR A 484 -49.34 -34.43 -28.59
N SER A 485 -50.02 -33.65 -29.43
CA SER A 485 -50.87 -34.14 -30.53
C SER A 485 -50.31 -33.67 -31.86
N ALA A 486 -50.65 -34.33 -32.97
CA ALA A 486 -50.23 -33.89 -34.31
C ALA A 486 -50.70 -32.45 -34.61
N LYS A 487 -51.88 -32.07 -34.13
CA LYS A 487 -52.42 -30.70 -34.25
C LYS A 487 -51.63 -29.70 -33.39
N LEU A 488 -51.36 -30.04 -32.13
CA LEU A 488 -50.57 -29.17 -31.24
C LEU A 488 -49.15 -28.99 -31.76
N LYS A 489 -48.54 -30.06 -32.29
CA LYS A 489 -47.22 -29.99 -32.91
C LYS A 489 -47.21 -29.03 -34.11
N LYS A 490 -48.18 -29.15 -35.02
CA LYS A 490 -48.31 -28.23 -36.18
C LYS A 490 -48.49 -26.78 -35.75
N LEU A 491 -49.38 -26.50 -34.79
CA LEU A 491 -49.58 -25.15 -34.24
C LEU A 491 -48.34 -24.65 -33.50
N GLY A 492 -47.64 -25.53 -32.78
CA GLY A 492 -46.41 -25.22 -32.07
C GLY A 492 -45.26 -24.87 -33.02
N ASP A 493 -45.10 -25.62 -34.11
CA ASP A 493 -44.11 -25.36 -35.17
C ASP A 493 -44.42 -24.03 -35.88
N GLN A 494 -45.70 -23.76 -36.19
CA GLN A 494 -46.15 -22.47 -36.74
C GLN A 494 -45.87 -21.31 -35.79
N TYR A 495 -46.22 -21.45 -34.50
CA TYR A 495 -45.93 -20.44 -33.49
C TYR A 495 -44.42 -20.18 -33.37
N GLN A 496 -43.58 -21.23 -33.40
CA GLN A 496 -42.13 -21.09 -33.27
C GLN A 496 -41.51 -20.41 -34.50
N SER A 497 -42.04 -20.67 -35.70
CA SER A 497 -41.65 -19.94 -36.91
C SER A 497 -42.02 -18.45 -36.81
N LEU A 498 -43.28 -18.14 -36.50
CA LEU A 498 -43.76 -16.77 -36.34
C LEU A 498 -43.03 -16.02 -35.22
N LEU A 499 -42.74 -16.69 -34.11
CA LEU A 499 -41.95 -16.11 -33.02
C LEU A 499 -40.51 -15.82 -33.46
N GLY A 500 -39.92 -16.68 -34.29
CA GLY A 500 -38.61 -16.45 -34.91
C GLY A 500 -38.62 -15.23 -35.83
N ASP A 501 -39.65 -15.09 -36.66
CA ASP A 501 -39.83 -13.95 -37.57
C ASP A 501 -40.09 -12.65 -36.79
N TYR A 502 -40.96 -12.68 -35.77
CA TYR A 502 -41.22 -11.56 -34.86
C TYR A 502 -39.94 -11.13 -34.13
N THR A 503 -39.17 -12.06 -33.58
CA THR A 503 -37.92 -11.76 -32.88
C THR A 503 -36.87 -11.17 -33.83
N SER A 504 -36.80 -11.67 -35.06
CA SER A 504 -35.89 -11.17 -36.09
C SER A 504 -36.27 -9.76 -36.56
N CYS A 505 -37.57 -9.49 -36.76
CA CYS A 505 -38.10 -8.17 -37.08
C CYS A 505 -37.85 -7.18 -35.93
N GLN A 506 -38.16 -7.59 -34.70
CA GLN A 506 -37.91 -6.80 -33.50
C GLN A 506 -36.42 -6.44 -33.39
N LYS A 507 -35.50 -7.39 -33.60
CA LYS A 507 -34.05 -7.13 -33.55
C LYS A 507 -33.61 -6.05 -34.55
N LYS A 508 -34.08 -6.11 -35.81
CA LYS A 508 -33.75 -5.10 -36.83
C LYS A 508 -34.22 -3.70 -36.42
N ILE A 509 -35.42 -3.60 -35.85
CA ILE A 509 -35.97 -2.31 -35.41
C ILE A 509 -35.23 -1.81 -34.17
N VAL A 510 -34.86 -2.70 -33.24
CA VAL A 510 -34.00 -2.35 -32.10
C VAL A 510 -32.67 -1.76 -32.58
N ASP A 511 -32.01 -2.41 -33.54
CA ASP A 511 -30.73 -1.93 -34.08
C ASP A 511 -30.88 -0.52 -34.69
N ASN A 512 -31.98 -0.27 -35.42
CA ASN A 512 -32.29 1.05 -35.96
C ASN A 512 -32.54 2.10 -34.86
N VAL A 513 -33.32 1.78 -33.83
CA VAL A 513 -33.61 2.70 -32.71
C VAL A 513 -32.34 3.03 -31.93
N VAL A 514 -31.48 2.04 -31.69
CA VAL A 514 -30.17 2.24 -31.04
C VAL A 514 -29.26 3.13 -31.89
N GLN A 515 -29.22 2.92 -33.21
CA GLN A 515 -28.43 3.74 -34.12
C GLN A 515 -28.92 5.19 -34.17
N VAL A 516 -30.22 5.42 -34.23
CA VAL A 516 -30.81 6.77 -34.16
C VAL A 516 -30.50 7.41 -32.79
N SER A 517 -30.63 6.65 -31.69
CA SER A 517 -30.30 7.14 -30.35
C SER A 517 -28.84 7.58 -30.21
N CYS A 518 -27.92 6.91 -30.90
CA CYS A 518 -26.50 7.26 -30.91
C CYS A 518 -26.23 8.67 -31.49
N THR A 519 -27.09 9.17 -32.38
CA THR A 519 -26.94 10.52 -32.96
C THR A 519 -27.13 11.64 -31.92
N PHE A 520 -27.81 11.35 -30.80
CA PHE A 520 -28.02 12.29 -29.70
C PHE A 520 -26.89 12.28 -28.65
N SER A 521 -25.77 11.61 -28.91
CA SER A 521 -24.71 11.45 -27.90
C SER A 521 -24.15 12.77 -27.34
N GLU A 522 -24.10 13.82 -28.16
CA GLU A 522 -23.64 15.14 -27.72
C GLU A 522 -24.51 15.73 -26.60
N VAL A 523 -25.82 15.49 -26.66
CA VAL A 523 -26.76 15.90 -25.60
C VAL A 523 -26.42 15.21 -24.29
N PHE A 524 -26.15 13.89 -24.34
CA PHE A 524 -25.83 13.10 -23.16
C PHE A 524 -24.48 13.47 -22.54
N GLU A 525 -23.47 13.76 -23.35
CA GLU A 525 -22.15 14.20 -22.87
C GLU A 525 -22.23 15.53 -22.12
N ASN A 526 -22.98 16.50 -22.65
CA ASN A 526 -23.18 17.78 -21.98
C ASN A 526 -24.00 17.64 -20.70
N PHE A 527 -25.04 16.81 -20.71
CA PHE A 527 -25.78 16.48 -19.48
C PHE A 527 -24.88 15.79 -18.45
N ALA A 528 -24.05 14.82 -18.85
CA ALA A 528 -23.14 14.15 -17.93
C ALA A 528 -22.13 15.12 -17.31
N ALA A 529 -21.56 16.04 -18.10
CA ALA A 529 -20.65 17.07 -17.61
C ALA A 529 -21.31 17.97 -16.55
N ILE A 530 -22.49 18.51 -16.85
CA ILE A 530 -23.23 19.40 -15.95
C ILE A 530 -23.67 18.66 -14.67
N ILE A 531 -24.24 17.46 -14.82
CA ILE A 531 -24.78 16.69 -13.69
C ILE A 531 -23.66 16.17 -12.79
N SER A 532 -22.53 15.71 -13.35
CA SER A 532 -21.38 15.28 -12.55
C SER A 532 -20.78 16.44 -11.76
N GLU A 533 -20.68 17.63 -12.35
CA GLU A 533 -20.22 18.83 -11.65
C GLU A 533 -21.16 19.23 -10.50
N LEU A 534 -22.46 19.28 -10.77
CA LEU A 534 -23.47 19.58 -9.75
C LEU A 534 -23.42 18.56 -8.60
N ASP A 535 -23.28 17.27 -8.91
CA ASP A 535 -23.18 16.21 -7.92
C ASP A 535 -21.96 16.34 -7.00
N VAL A 536 -20.80 16.73 -7.55
CA VAL A 536 -19.58 16.96 -6.75
C VAL A 536 -19.71 18.20 -5.86
N LEU A 537 -20.20 19.32 -6.38
CA LEU A 537 -20.37 20.55 -5.59
C LEU A 537 -21.44 20.38 -4.50
N GLN A 538 -22.53 19.69 -4.82
CA GLN A 538 -23.53 19.30 -3.83
C GLN A 538 -22.91 18.39 -2.75
N SER A 539 -22.07 17.42 -3.14
CA SER A 539 -21.34 16.54 -2.22
C SER A 539 -20.46 17.33 -1.23
N PHE A 540 -19.79 18.39 -1.69
CA PHE A 540 -18.99 19.27 -0.82
C PHE A 540 -19.87 20.00 0.20
N ALA A 541 -21.02 20.53 -0.21
CA ALA A 541 -21.96 21.19 0.70
C ALA A 541 -22.56 20.22 1.74
N ASP A 542 -22.87 18.97 1.34
CA ASP A 542 -23.35 17.93 2.26
C ASP A 542 -22.29 17.55 3.29
N LEU A 543 -21.03 17.37 2.86
CA LEU A 543 -19.91 17.14 3.77
C LEU A 543 -19.79 18.29 4.77
N ALA A 544 -19.72 19.52 4.28
CA ALA A 544 -19.50 20.72 5.09
C ALA A 544 -20.50 20.88 6.24
N ILE A 545 -21.77 20.49 6.04
CA ILE A 545 -22.83 20.66 7.04
C ILE A 545 -23.02 19.45 7.94
N SER A 546 -22.74 18.25 7.43
CA SER A 546 -22.95 17.01 8.18
C SER A 546 -21.94 16.75 9.30
N CYS A 547 -20.80 17.44 9.26
CA CYS A 547 -19.72 17.25 10.22
C CYS A 547 -20.14 17.79 11.61
N PRO A 548 -19.57 17.27 12.71
CA PRO A 548 -19.91 17.71 14.06
C PRO A 548 -19.75 19.23 14.26
N VAL A 549 -18.66 19.79 13.71
CA VAL A 549 -18.47 21.22 13.56
C VAL A 549 -18.44 21.52 12.05
N PRO A 550 -19.39 22.34 11.54
CA PRO A 550 -19.46 22.66 10.12
C PRO A 550 -18.15 23.21 9.55
N TYR A 551 -17.92 22.96 8.27
CA TYR A 551 -16.78 23.52 7.55
C TYR A 551 -17.10 24.94 7.10
N VAL A 552 -16.06 25.75 6.94
CA VAL A 552 -16.17 27.18 6.62
C VAL A 552 -15.64 27.44 5.22
N ARG A 553 -16.28 28.38 4.52
CA ARG A 553 -15.81 28.89 3.23
C ARG A 553 -14.47 29.61 3.41
N PRO A 554 -13.37 29.16 2.76
CA PRO A 554 -12.10 29.88 2.81
C PRO A 554 -12.15 31.15 1.96
N ASP A 555 -11.47 32.19 2.42
CA ASP A 555 -11.15 33.36 1.61
C ASP A 555 -9.91 33.07 0.75
N ILE A 556 -10.02 33.21 -0.57
CA ILE A 556 -8.97 32.79 -1.52
C ILE A 556 -8.32 34.01 -2.13
N THR A 557 -7.01 34.14 -1.90
CA THR A 557 -6.20 35.24 -2.43
C THR A 557 -5.17 34.73 -3.44
N THR A 558 -4.58 35.65 -4.22
CA THR A 558 -3.49 35.33 -5.14
C THR A 558 -2.24 34.84 -4.40
N SER A 559 -1.35 34.16 -5.12
CA SER A 559 -0.11 33.62 -4.59
C SER A 559 0.93 34.68 -4.23
N GLU A 560 0.72 35.95 -4.60
CA GLU A 560 1.68 37.06 -4.42
C GLU A 560 1.31 37.97 -3.24
N GLU A 561 0.02 38.14 -2.96
CA GLU A 561 -0.46 39.15 -2.00
C GLU A 561 -0.97 38.54 -0.67
N GLY A 562 -1.23 37.23 -0.63
CA GLY A 562 -1.86 36.59 0.53
C GLY A 562 -0.94 35.79 1.45
N ASP A 563 -1.39 35.69 2.70
CA ASP A 563 -0.89 34.79 3.74
C ASP A 563 -1.72 33.48 3.79
N ILE A 564 -1.31 32.50 4.61
CA ILE A 564 -2.13 31.32 4.92
C ILE A 564 -2.49 31.36 6.40
N ILE A 565 -3.75 31.60 6.70
CA ILE A 565 -4.29 31.76 8.05
C ILE A 565 -5.43 30.75 8.22
N LEU A 566 -5.24 29.79 9.11
CA LEU A 566 -6.22 28.75 9.44
C LEU A 566 -6.48 28.79 10.95
N GLN A 567 -7.62 29.33 11.37
CA GLN A 567 -8.04 29.34 12.78
C GLN A 567 -8.92 28.13 13.09
N GLY A 568 -8.70 27.51 14.24
CA GLY A 568 -9.47 26.34 14.68
C GLY A 568 -9.38 25.16 13.70
N SER A 569 -8.26 25.03 13.00
CA SER A 569 -8.15 24.07 11.91
C SER A 569 -8.09 22.63 12.41
N ARG A 570 -8.68 21.71 11.65
CA ARG A 570 -8.80 20.28 12.00
C ARG A 570 -8.39 19.40 10.83
N HIS A 571 -7.92 18.17 11.10
CA HIS A 571 -7.63 17.22 10.05
C HIS A 571 -8.91 16.46 9.65
N PRO A 572 -9.44 16.63 8.42
CA PRO A 572 -10.78 16.17 8.08
C PRO A 572 -10.93 14.64 8.19
N CYS A 573 -9.94 13.86 7.72
CA CYS A 573 -10.00 12.39 7.80
C CYS A 573 -9.77 11.80 9.20
N VAL A 574 -9.14 12.54 10.12
CA VAL A 574 -8.88 12.07 11.49
C VAL A 574 -10.04 12.45 12.40
N GLU A 575 -10.61 13.65 12.21
CA GLU A 575 -11.84 14.10 12.87
C GLU A 575 -13.03 13.18 12.56
N ALA A 576 -13.13 12.66 11.34
CA ALA A 576 -14.22 11.78 10.93
C ALA A 576 -14.13 10.33 11.47
N GLN A 577 -13.12 9.99 12.28
CA GLN A 577 -12.94 8.64 12.81
C GLN A 577 -13.78 8.41 14.08
N ASP A 578 -14.41 7.25 14.16
CA ASP A 578 -15.24 6.89 15.31
C ASP A 578 -14.41 6.81 16.60
N GLY A 579 -14.87 7.53 17.64
CA GLY A 579 -14.23 7.52 18.96
C GLY A 579 -12.99 8.42 19.10
N VAL A 580 -12.69 9.26 18.11
CA VAL A 580 -11.60 10.24 18.16
C VAL A 580 -12.16 11.63 18.47
N ASN A 581 -11.71 12.24 19.57
CA ASN A 581 -11.95 13.66 19.85
C ASN A 581 -10.77 14.48 19.31
N PHE A 582 -10.97 15.16 18.18
CA PHE A 582 -9.94 15.96 17.56
C PHE A 582 -9.82 17.34 18.23
N ILE A 583 -8.58 17.78 18.51
CA ILE A 583 -8.31 19.10 19.11
C ILE A 583 -7.95 20.09 17.98
N PRO A 584 -8.71 21.17 17.77
CA PRO A 584 -8.43 22.14 16.72
C PRO A 584 -7.14 22.93 17.02
N ASN A 585 -6.40 23.29 15.96
CA ASN A 585 -5.13 23.99 16.02
C ASN A 585 -5.10 25.18 15.06
N ASP A 586 -4.50 26.29 15.50
CA ASP A 586 -4.30 27.47 14.64
C ASP A 586 -3.01 27.33 13.84
N CYS A 587 -3.01 27.80 12.60
CA CYS A 587 -1.83 27.91 11.75
C CYS A 587 -1.83 29.27 11.06
N THR A 588 -0.76 30.04 11.24
CA THR A 588 -0.58 31.35 10.58
C THR A 588 0.78 31.38 9.91
N LEU A 589 0.83 31.14 8.60
CA LEU A 589 2.00 31.37 7.75
C LEU A 589 1.88 32.79 7.18
N ALA A 590 2.55 33.75 7.83
CA ALA A 590 2.55 35.14 7.43
C ALA A 590 3.90 35.56 6.86
N ARG A 591 3.90 36.24 5.71
CA ARG A 591 5.14 36.68 5.03
C ARG A 591 5.99 37.56 5.93
N GLY A 592 7.29 37.32 5.94
CA GLY A 592 8.26 38.06 6.77
C GLY A 592 8.14 37.83 8.28
N LYS A 593 7.17 37.02 8.76
CA LYS A 593 6.99 36.74 10.19
C LYS A 593 7.13 35.26 10.52
N SER A 594 6.27 34.44 9.93
CA SER A 594 6.12 33.01 10.25
C SER A 594 5.96 32.16 8.99
N TRP A 595 6.54 32.62 7.89
CA TRP A 595 6.50 31.93 6.59
C TRP A 595 7.24 30.59 6.63
N PHE A 596 8.25 30.48 7.50
CA PHE A 596 8.92 29.23 7.81
C PHE A 596 8.65 28.85 9.28
N GLN A 597 8.03 27.70 9.53
CA GLN A 597 7.69 27.25 10.87
C GLN A 597 8.46 25.98 11.24
N ILE A 598 9.24 26.06 12.33
CA ILE A 598 9.91 24.90 12.92
C ILE A 598 9.02 24.35 14.02
N ILE A 599 8.59 23.10 13.88
CA ILE A 599 7.64 22.44 14.79
C ILE A 599 8.36 21.34 15.56
N THR A 600 8.47 21.51 16.87
CA THR A 600 9.11 20.55 17.79
C THR A 600 8.11 19.88 18.73
N GLY A 601 8.54 18.83 19.43
CA GLY A 601 7.71 18.16 20.44
C GLY A 601 7.85 16.63 20.42
N PRO A 602 7.23 15.94 21.40
CA PRO A 602 7.37 14.50 21.55
C PRO A 602 6.82 13.72 20.33
N ASN A 603 7.33 12.52 20.12
CA ASN A 603 6.75 11.57 19.16
C ASN A 603 5.33 11.22 19.63
N MET A 604 4.42 11.00 18.66
CA MET A 604 2.97 10.86 18.91
C MET A 604 2.28 12.10 19.51
N GLY A 605 2.97 13.24 19.61
CA GLY A 605 2.35 14.52 20.00
C GLY A 605 1.43 15.11 18.92
N GLY A 606 1.48 14.61 17.69
CA GLY A 606 0.63 15.08 16.58
C GLY A 606 1.32 16.05 15.60
N LYS A 607 2.65 16.18 15.63
CA LYS A 607 3.43 17.01 14.69
C LYS A 607 3.10 16.71 13.22
N SER A 608 3.19 15.44 12.85
CA SER A 608 2.90 14.96 11.48
C SER A 608 1.43 15.15 11.10
N THR A 609 0.50 14.98 12.05
CA THR A 609 -0.93 15.23 11.83
C THR A 609 -1.19 16.70 11.55
N PHE A 610 -0.54 17.62 12.29
CA PHE A 610 -0.68 19.06 12.12
C PHE A 610 -0.17 19.54 10.76
N ILE A 611 1.03 19.14 10.34
CA ILE A 611 1.57 19.56 9.03
C ILE A 611 0.76 19.00 7.85
N ARG A 612 0.29 17.75 7.95
CA ARG A 612 -0.59 17.15 6.93
C ARG A 612 -1.93 17.85 6.87
N GLN A 613 -2.50 18.21 8.01
CA GLN A 613 -3.75 18.96 8.11
C GLN A 613 -3.69 20.28 7.35
N VAL A 614 -2.60 21.05 7.49
CA VAL A 614 -2.43 22.31 6.75
C VAL A 614 -2.40 22.04 5.24
N GLY A 615 -1.63 21.05 4.80
CA GLY A 615 -1.56 20.66 3.38
C GLY A 615 -2.91 20.22 2.81
N VAL A 616 -3.66 19.40 3.55
CA VAL A 616 -5.01 18.94 3.16
C VAL A 616 -5.99 20.11 3.06
N ASN A 617 -5.97 21.05 4.01
CA ASN A 617 -6.87 22.20 4.00
C ASN A 617 -6.59 23.14 2.81
N VAL A 618 -5.31 23.38 2.47
CA VAL A 618 -4.93 24.14 1.27
C VAL A 618 -5.40 23.43 -0.01
N LEU A 619 -5.21 22.12 -0.09
CA LEU A 619 -5.66 21.33 -1.24
C LEU A 619 -7.20 21.36 -1.39
N MET A 620 -7.94 21.16 -0.30
CA MET A 620 -9.42 21.23 -0.31
C MET A 620 -9.93 22.60 -0.76
N ALA A 621 -9.28 23.67 -0.32
CA ALA A 621 -9.63 25.04 -0.72
C ALA A 621 -9.43 25.25 -2.23
N GLN A 622 -8.29 24.85 -2.80
CA GLN A 622 -8.02 24.97 -4.24
C GLN A 622 -8.83 24.00 -5.12
N VAL A 623 -9.35 22.91 -4.54
CA VAL A 623 -10.35 22.07 -5.22
C VAL A 623 -11.71 22.78 -5.32
N GLY A 624 -11.97 23.78 -4.47
CA GLY A 624 -13.22 24.54 -4.39
C GLY A 624 -14.18 24.00 -3.33
N SER A 625 -13.67 23.38 -2.27
CA SER A 625 -14.45 22.86 -1.14
C SER A 625 -14.30 23.74 0.11
N PHE A 626 -15.23 23.64 1.05
CA PHE A 626 -15.10 24.27 2.36
C PHE A 626 -14.09 23.51 3.20
N VAL A 627 -13.45 24.22 4.13
CA VAL A 627 -12.35 23.67 4.93
C VAL A 627 -12.76 23.50 6.40
N PRO A 628 -12.22 22.48 7.10
CA PRO A 628 -12.50 22.22 8.52
C PRO A 628 -11.74 23.20 9.43
N CYS A 629 -12.17 24.47 9.42
CA CYS A 629 -11.63 25.57 10.22
C CYS A 629 -12.77 26.38 10.82
N ASP A 630 -12.47 27.22 11.80
CA ASP A 630 -13.39 28.25 12.31
C ASP A 630 -13.34 29.49 11.40
N GLN A 631 -12.15 29.84 10.91
CA GLN A 631 -11.92 30.85 9.88
C GLN A 631 -10.71 30.46 9.03
N ALA A 632 -10.76 30.71 7.72
CA ALA A 632 -9.65 30.41 6.82
C ALA A 632 -9.44 31.51 5.77
N SER A 633 -8.20 31.95 5.61
CA SER A 633 -7.72 32.75 4.48
C SER A 633 -6.52 32.03 3.87
N ILE A 634 -6.58 31.72 2.58
CA ILE A 634 -5.63 30.84 1.91
C ILE A 634 -5.21 31.47 0.59
N SER A 635 -3.95 31.89 0.53
CA SER A 635 -3.27 32.17 -0.74
C SER A 635 -3.07 30.92 -1.60
N VAL A 636 -3.39 31.00 -2.89
CA VAL A 636 -3.20 29.91 -3.86
C VAL A 636 -1.74 29.47 -3.96
N ARG A 637 -1.52 28.16 -4.12
CA ARG A 637 -0.21 27.52 -4.30
C ARG A 637 -0.13 26.72 -5.59
N ASP A 638 1.03 26.77 -6.23
CA ASP A 638 1.27 26.13 -7.53
C ASP A 638 1.70 24.67 -7.39
N CYS A 639 2.27 24.30 -6.25
CA CYS A 639 2.75 22.96 -5.95
C CYS A 639 2.69 22.72 -4.44
N ILE A 640 2.44 21.47 -4.03
CA ILE A 640 2.71 21.00 -2.67
C ILE A 640 3.83 19.99 -2.75
N PHE A 641 4.89 20.20 -1.98
CA PHE A 641 5.96 19.24 -1.77
C PHE A 641 5.84 18.64 -0.37
N ALA A 642 5.90 17.32 -0.27
CA ALA A 642 5.77 16.64 1.01
C ALA A 642 6.83 15.54 1.15
N ARG A 643 7.70 15.70 2.14
CA ARG A 643 8.54 14.61 2.66
C ARG A 643 7.98 14.19 4.00
N VAL A 644 7.28 13.06 4.01
CA VAL A 644 6.71 12.51 5.24
C VAL A 644 7.27 11.11 5.47
N GLY A 645 7.96 10.93 6.60
CA GLY A 645 8.59 9.65 6.95
C GLY A 645 7.61 8.49 6.86
N ALA A 646 8.02 7.40 6.19
CA ALA A 646 7.20 6.19 6.02
C ALA A 646 6.87 5.44 7.34
N GLY A 647 7.41 5.90 8.48
CA GLY A 647 7.24 5.28 9.78
C GLY A 647 5.84 5.42 10.37
N ASP A 648 5.14 6.52 10.10
CA ASP A 648 3.88 6.83 10.81
C ASP A 648 2.63 6.23 10.14
N CYS A 649 2.75 5.75 8.89
CA CYS A 649 1.69 4.99 8.23
C CYS A 649 1.74 3.48 8.55
N GLN A 650 2.71 3.04 9.35
CA GLN A 650 2.73 1.66 9.86
C GLN A 650 1.84 1.57 11.11
N HIS A 651 0.55 1.35 10.89
CA HIS A 651 -0.20 0.56 11.87
C HIS A 651 0.34 -0.87 11.84
N HIS A 652 1.49 -1.09 12.49
CA HIS A 652 1.90 -2.43 12.87
C HIS A 652 0.82 -2.95 13.81
N ARG A 653 -0.05 -3.82 13.28
CA ARG A 653 -0.87 -4.66 14.14
C ARG A 653 0.10 -5.38 15.09
N PRO A 654 -0.19 -5.43 16.40
CA PRO A 654 0.64 -6.18 17.32
C PRO A 654 0.77 -7.62 16.79
N PHE A 655 2.00 -8.09 16.64
CA PHE A 655 2.22 -9.48 16.26
C PHE A 655 1.49 -10.37 17.28
N PRO A 656 0.75 -11.38 16.83
CA PRO A 656 0.03 -12.24 17.75
C PRO A 656 1.02 -12.87 18.72
N ALA A 657 0.69 -12.85 20.02
CA ALA A 657 1.57 -13.35 21.08
C ALA A 657 1.95 -14.85 20.93
N GLN A 658 1.28 -15.57 20.01
CA GLN A 658 1.55 -16.94 19.63
C GLN A 658 1.44 -17.11 18.10
N SER A 659 2.28 -17.98 17.52
CA SER A 659 2.18 -18.34 16.11
C SER A 659 0.84 -19.04 15.85
N THR A 660 0.20 -18.73 14.72
CA THR A 660 -1.07 -19.35 14.29
C THR A 660 -0.93 -20.83 13.95
N TYR A 661 0.29 -21.31 13.76
CA TYR A 661 0.62 -22.71 13.46
C TYR A 661 1.74 -23.22 14.38
N ARG A 662 1.58 -24.46 14.85
CA ARG A 662 2.58 -25.24 15.58
C ARG A 662 2.48 -26.71 15.12
N ALA A 663 3.62 -27.34 14.88
CA ALA A 663 3.70 -28.75 14.52
C ALA A 663 3.00 -29.64 15.56
N SER A 664 2.28 -30.65 15.06
CA SER A 664 1.54 -31.63 15.85
C SER A 664 2.37 -32.86 16.23
N ASP A 665 3.38 -33.18 15.42
CA ASP A 665 4.28 -34.33 15.60
C ASP A 665 5.77 -33.95 15.50
N ALA A 666 6.65 -34.78 16.07
CA ALA A 666 8.10 -34.59 16.01
C ALA A 666 8.64 -34.75 14.58
N LEU A 667 9.60 -33.90 14.19
CA LEU A 667 10.21 -33.81 12.85
C LEU A 667 9.25 -33.39 11.73
N GLU A 668 8.04 -32.91 12.06
CA GLU A 668 7.11 -32.34 11.08
C GLU A 668 7.65 -31.01 10.51
N LEU A 669 8.23 -30.17 11.35
CA LEU A 669 8.84 -28.89 10.97
C LEU A 669 10.11 -28.64 11.78
N LEU A 670 11.23 -28.50 11.09
CA LEU A 670 12.51 -28.08 11.66
C LEU A 670 12.76 -26.60 11.37
N HIS A 671 13.29 -25.88 12.35
CA HIS A 671 13.76 -24.51 12.21
C HIS A 671 15.29 -24.48 12.25
N GLY A 672 15.93 -23.97 11.20
CA GLY A 672 17.39 -23.83 11.11
C GLY A 672 17.82 -22.38 11.10
N ASP A 673 18.95 -22.09 11.76
CA ASP A 673 19.62 -20.79 11.72
C ASP A 673 21.13 -20.94 11.92
N LEU A 674 21.91 -20.09 11.27
CA LEU A 674 23.37 -20.07 11.36
C LEU A 674 23.82 -18.80 12.09
N CYS A 675 24.41 -18.96 13.27
CA CYS A 675 24.87 -17.83 14.06
C CYS A 675 26.19 -17.27 13.53
N GLY A 676 26.26 -15.94 13.37
CA GLY A 676 27.41 -15.20 12.85
C GLY A 676 28.71 -15.33 13.68
N PRO A 677 29.82 -14.72 13.24
CA PRO A 677 31.11 -14.87 13.91
C PRO A 677 31.05 -14.33 15.35
N ILE A 678 31.28 -15.21 16.33
CA ILE A 678 31.40 -14.83 17.73
C ILE A 678 32.84 -14.40 18.01
N THR A 679 33.01 -13.22 18.59
CA THR A 679 34.32 -12.67 18.98
C THR A 679 34.56 -12.88 20.49
N PRO A 680 35.73 -13.40 20.91
CA PRO A 680 36.83 -13.92 20.09
C PRO A 680 36.47 -15.28 19.47
N ALA A 681 37.08 -15.57 18.31
CA ALA A 681 36.88 -16.85 17.63
C ALA A 681 37.32 -18.03 18.51
N THR A 682 36.75 -19.21 18.29
CA THR A 682 37.32 -20.43 18.90
C THR A 682 38.76 -20.63 18.40
N HIS A 683 39.57 -21.43 19.10
CA HIS A 683 40.94 -21.77 18.68
C HIS A 683 41.04 -22.32 17.24
N ALA A 684 39.92 -22.79 16.66
CA ALA A 684 39.83 -23.29 15.31
C ALA A 684 38.90 -22.46 14.40
N GLY A 685 38.60 -21.20 14.74
CA GLY A 685 37.85 -20.28 13.88
C GLY A 685 36.36 -20.62 13.64
N LYS A 686 35.78 -21.54 14.43
CA LYS A 686 34.48 -22.15 14.14
C LYS A 686 33.28 -21.22 14.35
N LYS A 687 32.22 -21.41 13.56
CA LYS A 687 30.84 -20.90 13.72
C LYS A 687 29.93 -22.03 14.22
N TYR A 688 28.63 -21.77 14.47
CA TYR A 688 27.68 -22.85 14.79
C TYR A 688 26.36 -22.74 14.02
N PHE A 689 25.86 -23.91 13.64
CA PHE A 689 24.55 -24.11 13.03
C PHE A 689 23.62 -24.76 14.04
N LEU A 690 22.46 -24.13 14.26
CA LEU A 690 21.45 -24.55 15.23
C LEU A 690 20.18 -24.99 14.49
N VAL A 691 19.70 -26.19 14.79
CA VAL A 691 18.45 -26.74 14.28
C VAL A 691 17.54 -27.08 15.44
N VAL A 692 16.27 -26.70 15.38
CA VAL A 692 15.29 -26.88 16.45
C VAL A 692 14.02 -27.51 15.90
N ASP A 693 13.54 -28.58 16.54
CA ASP A 693 12.25 -29.19 16.21
C ASP A 693 11.07 -28.37 16.76
N ASP A 694 10.06 -28.12 15.93
CA ASP A 694 8.94 -27.25 16.34
C ASP A 694 8.02 -27.89 17.40
N TYR A 695 7.88 -29.22 17.37
CA TYR A 695 7.02 -29.94 18.31
C TYR A 695 7.69 -30.10 19.68
N SER A 696 8.82 -30.82 19.71
CA SER A 696 9.55 -31.24 20.91
C SER A 696 10.47 -30.17 21.48
N ARG A 697 10.81 -29.13 20.70
CA ARG A 697 11.84 -28.13 21.03
C ARG A 697 13.23 -28.73 21.24
N TYR A 698 13.46 -29.95 20.75
CA TYR A 698 14.78 -30.56 20.79
C TYR A 698 15.73 -29.80 19.85
N MET A 699 16.92 -29.50 20.35
CA MET A 699 17.91 -28.66 19.67
C MET A 699 19.14 -29.48 19.26
N TRP A 700 19.59 -29.32 18.03
CA TRP A 700 20.86 -29.84 17.53
C TRP A 700 21.79 -28.68 17.22
N VAL A 701 23.04 -28.76 17.70
CA VAL A 701 24.06 -27.77 17.40
C VAL A 701 25.30 -28.43 16.80
N VAL A 702 25.77 -27.88 15.68
CA VAL A 702 26.97 -28.34 14.99
C VAL A 702 27.93 -27.16 14.81
N LEU A 703 29.22 -27.37 15.10
CA LEU A 703 30.26 -26.37 14.90
C LEU A 703 30.81 -26.49 13.47
N LEU A 704 30.76 -25.41 12.70
CA LEU A 704 31.18 -25.30 11.31
C LEU A 704 32.48 -24.50 11.18
N GLN A 705 33.31 -24.76 10.18
CA GLN A 705 34.47 -23.90 9.88
C GLN A 705 34.10 -22.73 8.97
N SER A 706 33.29 -22.99 7.93
CA SER A 706 32.75 -21.98 7.01
C SER A 706 31.22 -22.03 6.99
N LYS A 707 30.58 -20.99 6.42
CA LYS A 707 29.12 -20.98 6.25
C LYS A 707 28.65 -21.97 5.17
N ASP A 708 29.52 -22.28 4.22
CA ASP A 708 29.21 -23.09 3.05
C ASP A 708 29.05 -24.58 3.40
N GLU A 709 29.60 -25.02 4.55
CA GLU A 709 29.43 -26.38 5.10
C GLU A 709 27.99 -26.68 5.59
N ALA A 710 27.11 -25.67 5.66
CA ALA A 710 25.78 -25.80 6.26
C ALA A 710 24.91 -26.88 5.58
N PHE A 711 24.99 -27.00 4.26
CA PHE A 711 24.22 -27.99 3.49
C PHE A 711 24.67 -29.43 3.80
N GLU A 712 25.96 -29.72 3.66
CA GLU A 712 26.52 -31.06 3.88
C GLU A 712 26.29 -31.52 5.34
N VAL A 713 26.38 -30.60 6.29
CA VAL A 713 26.13 -30.87 7.69
C VAL A 713 24.65 -31.11 7.97
N PHE A 714 23.75 -30.34 7.34
CA PHE A 714 22.31 -30.57 7.47
C PHE A 714 21.90 -31.95 6.90
N GLU A 715 22.45 -32.35 5.76
CA GLU A 715 22.20 -33.67 5.17
C GLU A 715 22.60 -34.80 6.13
N LYS A 716 23.80 -34.74 6.71
CA LYS A 716 24.28 -35.71 7.71
C LYS A 716 23.41 -35.71 8.97
N LEU A 717 23.03 -34.53 9.46
CA LEU A 717 22.19 -34.37 10.65
C LEU A 717 20.80 -34.97 10.43
N LYS A 718 20.17 -34.70 9.28
CA LYS A 718 18.88 -35.28 8.90
C LYS A 718 18.96 -36.80 8.86
N ALA A 719 19.92 -37.36 8.13
CA ALA A 719 20.06 -38.81 8.00
C ALA A 719 20.24 -39.51 9.36
N ALA A 720 21.07 -38.93 10.25
CA ALA A 720 21.26 -39.45 11.60
C ALA A 720 19.98 -39.38 12.43
N THR A 721 19.27 -38.24 12.38
CA THR A 721 18.05 -37.99 13.16
C THR A 721 16.90 -38.90 12.71
N GLU A 722 16.71 -39.05 11.40
CA GLU A 722 15.68 -39.94 10.84
C GLU A 722 15.94 -41.40 11.20
N MET A 723 17.21 -41.83 11.18
CA MET A 723 17.60 -43.19 11.55
C MET A 723 17.43 -43.45 13.06
N GLU A 724 17.83 -42.50 13.89
CA GLU A 724 17.78 -42.60 15.35
C GLU A 724 16.34 -42.65 15.87
N HIS A 725 15.47 -41.77 15.35
CA HIS A 725 14.08 -41.65 15.81
C HIS A 725 13.08 -42.46 14.98
N LYS A 726 13.49 -43.04 13.86
CA LYS A 726 12.62 -43.75 12.90
C LYS A 726 11.44 -42.90 12.41
N LEU A 727 11.64 -41.59 12.29
CA LEU A 727 10.68 -40.60 11.81
C LEU A 727 11.29 -39.85 10.61
N LYS A 728 10.47 -39.29 9.72
CA LYS A 728 10.96 -38.51 8.56
C LYS A 728 10.80 -37.01 8.79
N VAL A 729 11.76 -36.23 8.30
CA VAL A 729 11.67 -34.77 8.30
C VAL A 729 10.77 -34.32 7.15
N HIS A 730 9.68 -33.62 7.45
CA HIS A 730 8.68 -33.21 6.45
C HIS A 730 8.91 -31.82 5.88
N ALA A 731 9.33 -30.87 6.74
CA ALA A 731 9.58 -29.50 6.33
C ALA A 731 10.76 -28.86 7.08
N LEU A 732 11.42 -27.92 6.41
CA LEU A 732 12.50 -27.11 6.96
C LEU A 732 12.17 -25.62 6.77
N ARG A 733 12.27 -24.84 7.84
CA ARG A 733 12.20 -23.38 7.83
C ARG A 733 13.58 -22.78 8.11
N THR A 734 14.08 -21.95 7.19
CA THR A 734 15.32 -21.18 7.35
C THR A 734 15.09 -19.72 6.98
N ASP A 735 16.07 -18.88 7.27
CA ASP A 735 16.13 -17.53 6.71
C ASP A 735 16.54 -17.56 5.22
N CYS A 736 16.49 -16.38 4.58
CA CYS A 736 17.04 -16.15 3.25
C CYS A 736 18.57 -15.98 3.25
N GLY A 737 19.29 -16.66 4.17
CA GLY A 737 20.74 -16.67 4.18
C GLY A 737 21.31 -17.27 2.89
N ARG A 738 22.37 -16.69 2.34
CA ARG A 738 23.00 -17.15 1.08
C ARG A 738 23.43 -18.61 1.15
N GLU A 739 23.84 -19.08 2.33
CA GLU A 739 24.21 -20.47 2.63
C GLU A 739 23.05 -21.45 2.44
N PHE A 740 21.81 -21.02 2.66
CA PHE A 740 20.64 -21.86 2.47
C PHE A 740 20.11 -21.71 1.04
N MET A 741 20.25 -20.55 0.40
CA MET A 741 19.70 -20.27 -0.94
C MET A 741 20.45 -20.94 -2.11
N SER A 742 21.39 -21.85 -1.85
CA SER A 742 22.11 -22.55 -2.93
C SER A 742 21.17 -23.46 -3.74
N ASN A 743 21.40 -23.53 -5.05
CA ASN A 743 20.64 -24.40 -5.96
C ASN A 743 20.75 -25.88 -5.53
N GLU A 744 21.93 -26.29 -5.06
CA GLU A 744 22.17 -27.65 -4.54
C GLU A 744 21.24 -28.00 -3.35
N PHE A 745 21.01 -27.05 -2.44
CA PHE A 745 20.11 -27.26 -1.30
C PHE A 745 18.65 -27.37 -1.75
N ASN A 746 18.23 -26.54 -2.72
CA ASN A 746 16.88 -26.59 -3.30
C ASN A 746 16.63 -27.91 -4.02
N ASP A 747 17.53 -28.30 -4.93
CA ASP A 747 17.42 -29.54 -5.71
C ASP A 747 17.37 -30.76 -4.79
N TYR A 748 18.14 -30.76 -3.71
CA TYR A 748 18.11 -31.81 -2.69
C TYR A 748 16.76 -31.89 -1.97
N CYS A 749 16.21 -30.75 -1.53
CA CYS A 749 14.91 -30.71 -0.84
C CYS A 749 13.76 -31.20 -1.74
N GLU A 750 13.78 -30.80 -3.02
CA GLU A 750 12.78 -31.22 -3.99
C GLU A 750 12.88 -32.72 -4.28
N LYS A 751 14.10 -33.24 -4.50
CA LYS A 751 14.35 -34.67 -4.77
C LYS A 751 13.84 -35.60 -3.67
N ILE A 752 13.92 -35.17 -2.40
CA ILE A 752 13.47 -35.96 -1.25
C ILE A 752 12.02 -35.66 -0.84
N GLY A 753 11.37 -34.67 -1.48
CA GLY A 753 10.00 -34.25 -1.18
C GLY A 753 9.82 -33.48 0.13
N MET A 754 10.89 -32.83 0.63
CA MET A 754 10.84 -32.03 1.86
C MET A 754 10.39 -30.60 1.55
N LYS A 755 9.35 -30.12 2.24
CA LYS A 755 8.85 -28.75 2.02
C LYS A 755 9.79 -27.71 2.63
N ARG A 756 10.08 -26.66 1.87
CA ARG A 756 10.97 -25.60 2.31
C ARG A 756 10.20 -24.31 2.56
N PHE A 757 10.41 -23.71 3.73
CA PHE A 757 9.85 -22.42 4.10
C PHE A 757 10.99 -21.41 4.31
N LEU A 758 10.96 -20.31 3.57
CA LEU A 758 11.91 -19.21 3.76
C LEU A 758 11.20 -18.07 4.49
N THR A 759 11.88 -17.48 5.48
CA THR A 759 11.38 -16.27 6.12
C THR A 759 11.65 -15.04 5.28
N THR A 760 10.81 -14.03 5.42
CA THR A 760 10.96 -12.77 4.68
C THR A 760 12.27 -12.08 5.12
N PRO A 761 13.05 -11.50 4.19
CA PRO A 761 14.28 -10.78 4.55
C PRO A 761 14.03 -9.72 5.63
N SER A 762 14.97 -9.58 6.58
CA SER A 762 14.89 -8.64 7.71
C SER A 762 13.66 -8.82 8.63
N THR A 763 13.00 -9.98 8.61
CA THR A 763 11.95 -10.36 9.58
C THR A 763 12.35 -11.58 10.42
N PRO A 764 13.43 -11.46 11.23
CA PRO A 764 13.92 -12.56 12.05
C PRO A 764 12.79 -13.26 12.85
N GLN A 765 11.85 -12.47 13.36
CA GLN A 765 10.73 -12.90 14.20
C GLN A 765 9.85 -14.01 13.57
N GLN A 766 9.83 -14.17 12.23
CA GLN A 766 9.12 -15.26 11.54
C GLN A 766 9.78 -16.65 11.74
N ASN A 767 11.06 -16.68 12.10
CA ASN A 767 11.81 -17.86 12.51
C ASN A 767 12.02 -17.92 14.03
N GLY A 768 11.20 -17.22 14.82
CA GLY A 768 11.40 -16.99 16.26
C GLY A 768 11.53 -18.22 17.17
N VAL A 769 11.31 -19.43 16.65
CA VAL A 769 11.58 -20.70 17.34
C VAL A 769 13.09 -20.94 17.51
N VAL A 770 13.88 -20.74 16.45
CA VAL A 770 15.34 -20.96 16.46
C VAL A 770 16.11 -19.71 16.89
N GLU A 771 15.52 -18.52 16.74
CA GLU A 771 16.11 -17.25 17.19
C GLU A 771 16.22 -17.07 18.70
N ARG A 772 15.74 -18.06 19.46
CA ARG A 772 16.04 -18.21 20.89
C ARG A 772 17.49 -18.58 21.15
N HIS A 773 18.39 -18.50 20.15
CA HIS A 773 19.84 -18.55 20.31
C HIS A 773 20.34 -17.64 21.44
N ARG A 774 19.65 -16.53 21.76
CA ARG A 774 19.98 -15.65 22.89
C ARG A 774 20.03 -16.40 24.23
N ILE A 775 19.11 -17.34 24.47
CA ILE A 775 19.11 -18.17 25.70
C ILE A 775 20.35 -19.07 25.76
N VAL A 776 20.71 -19.66 24.61
CA VAL A 776 21.93 -20.49 24.50
C VAL A 776 23.17 -19.64 24.77
N VAL A 777 23.26 -18.45 24.16
CA VAL A 777 24.39 -17.53 24.35
C VAL A 777 24.46 -16.98 25.78
N ASP A 778 23.34 -16.66 26.42
CA ASP A 778 23.30 -16.20 27.81
C ASP A 778 23.77 -17.30 28.78
N MET A 779 23.37 -18.56 28.54
CA MET A 779 23.85 -19.70 29.30
C MET A 779 25.35 -19.94 29.07
N VAL A 780 25.84 -19.78 27.84
CA VAL A 780 27.27 -19.88 27.51
C VAL A 780 28.09 -18.83 28.23
N ARG A 781 27.67 -17.55 28.21
CA ARG A 781 28.35 -16.47 28.95
C ARG A 781 28.39 -16.80 30.44
N SER A 782 27.30 -17.31 30.99
CA SER A 782 27.21 -17.70 32.40
C SER A 782 28.15 -18.86 32.75
N LEU A 783 28.20 -19.90 31.92
CA LEU A 783 29.09 -21.06 32.10
C LEU A 783 30.56 -20.66 32.09
N LEU A 784 30.98 -19.87 31.10
CA LEU A 784 32.37 -19.41 30.96
C LEU A 784 32.78 -18.48 32.12
N LYS A 785 31.93 -17.51 32.47
CA LYS A 785 32.20 -16.55 33.56
C LYS A 785 32.26 -17.22 34.92
N SER A 786 31.40 -18.20 35.20
CA SER A 786 31.36 -18.89 36.51
C SER A 786 32.64 -19.67 36.85
N LYS A 787 33.48 -19.98 35.86
CA LYS A 787 34.71 -20.78 36.00
C LYS A 787 35.96 -20.05 35.51
N ASN A 788 35.87 -18.75 35.23
CA ASN A 788 36.97 -17.93 34.70
C ASN A 788 37.67 -18.57 33.49
N LEU A 789 36.88 -19.12 32.55
CA LEU A 789 37.41 -19.73 31.34
C LEU A 789 37.52 -18.69 30.21
N PRO A 790 38.58 -18.73 29.37
CA PRO A 790 38.71 -17.84 28.23
C PRO A 790 37.51 -17.95 27.28
N ALA A 791 37.11 -16.82 26.69
CA ALA A 791 35.99 -16.76 25.77
C ALA A 791 36.20 -17.62 24.51
N THR A 792 37.43 -18.00 24.17
CA THR A 792 37.78 -18.90 23.04
C THR A 792 37.25 -20.33 23.19
N PHE A 793 36.77 -20.73 24.37
CA PHE A 793 36.11 -22.03 24.61
C PHE A 793 34.59 -22.00 24.39
N TRP A 794 34.05 -20.92 23.79
CA TRP A 794 32.60 -20.79 23.61
C TRP A 794 31.98 -21.95 22.81
N GLY A 795 32.71 -22.59 21.87
CA GLY A 795 32.19 -23.71 21.09
C GLY A 795 31.83 -24.95 21.94
N ASP A 796 32.65 -25.28 22.95
CA ASP A 796 32.40 -26.37 23.89
C ASP A 796 31.31 -25.98 24.91
N ALA A 797 31.27 -24.70 25.30
CA ALA A 797 30.22 -24.16 26.16
C ALA A 797 28.85 -24.19 25.46
N VAL A 798 28.75 -23.84 24.16
CA VAL A 798 27.51 -23.90 23.37
C VAL A 798 27.01 -25.33 23.28
N SER A 799 27.90 -26.29 23.00
CA SER A 799 27.55 -27.72 22.96
C SER A 799 26.99 -28.20 24.30
N THR A 800 27.60 -27.77 25.40
CA THR A 800 27.14 -28.12 26.76
C THR A 800 25.81 -27.45 27.10
N ALA A 801 25.62 -26.18 26.74
CA ALA A 801 24.38 -25.45 26.98
C ALA A 801 23.20 -26.09 26.25
N VAL A 802 23.35 -26.42 24.97
CA VAL A 802 22.33 -27.12 24.18
C VAL A 802 22.02 -28.50 24.76
N TYR A 803 23.06 -29.24 25.19
CA TYR A 803 22.87 -30.52 25.88
C TYR A 803 22.08 -30.37 27.19
N LEU A 804 22.37 -29.37 28.02
CA LEU A 804 21.61 -29.15 29.26
C LEU A 804 20.18 -28.68 28.99
N LEU A 805 19.96 -27.83 27.98
CA LEU A 805 18.65 -27.31 27.62
C LEU A 805 17.71 -28.41 27.10
N ASN A 806 18.23 -29.38 26.34
CA ASN A 806 17.44 -30.54 25.91
C ASN A 806 17.00 -31.44 27.08
N TRP A 807 17.72 -31.40 28.21
CA TRP A 807 17.47 -32.19 29.43
C TRP A 807 16.72 -31.39 30.51
N ALA A 808 16.46 -30.10 30.27
CA ALA A 808 15.74 -29.21 31.18
C ALA A 808 14.28 -29.01 30.74
N PRO A 809 13.33 -28.84 31.67
CA PRO A 809 11.94 -28.55 31.31
C PRO A 809 11.82 -27.18 30.66
N THR A 810 10.95 -27.05 29.65
CA THR A 810 10.70 -25.77 28.97
C THR A 810 9.21 -25.42 29.04
N LYS A 811 8.87 -24.12 29.08
CA LYS A 811 7.46 -23.69 29.07
C LYS A 811 6.72 -24.09 27.80
N ALA A 812 7.44 -24.32 26.70
CA ALA A 812 6.87 -24.68 25.41
C ALA A 812 6.39 -26.14 25.36
N VAL A 813 6.96 -27.02 26.20
CA VAL A 813 6.57 -28.42 26.32
C VAL A 813 6.10 -28.67 27.76
N ILE A 814 4.79 -28.63 27.97
CA ILE A 814 4.21 -28.67 29.31
C ILE A 814 4.51 -30.03 29.97
N GLY A 815 5.20 -29.99 31.11
CA GLY A 815 5.42 -31.16 31.97
C GLY A 815 6.43 -32.20 31.45
N LYS A 816 7.16 -31.91 30.36
CA LYS A 816 8.20 -32.78 29.81
C LYS A 816 9.46 -31.99 29.43
N THR A 817 10.61 -32.64 29.43
CA THR A 817 11.84 -32.10 28.81
C THR A 817 11.81 -32.29 27.29
N PRO A 818 12.56 -31.50 26.49
CA PRO A 818 12.70 -31.76 25.06
C PRO A 818 13.16 -33.19 24.75
N TYR A 819 14.08 -33.73 25.57
CA TYR A 819 14.49 -35.13 25.50
C TYR A 819 13.32 -36.10 25.72
N GLU A 820 12.49 -35.88 26.74
CA GLU A 820 11.29 -36.68 27.00
C GLU A 820 10.26 -36.58 25.88
N ALA A 821 10.14 -35.41 25.25
CA ALA A 821 9.19 -35.17 24.18
C ALA A 821 9.54 -35.92 22.89
N ILE A 822 10.84 -36.06 22.57
CA ILE A 822 11.29 -36.73 21.35
C ILE A 822 11.59 -38.24 21.53
N TYR A 823 12.11 -38.67 22.70
CA TYR A 823 12.44 -40.08 22.96
C TYR A 823 11.37 -40.83 23.77
N GLY A 824 10.35 -40.14 24.28
CA GLY A 824 9.26 -40.74 25.06
C GLY A 824 9.67 -41.30 26.43
N ARG A 825 10.90 -41.04 26.90
CA ARG A 825 11.44 -41.52 28.19
C ARG A 825 12.19 -40.42 28.94
N LYS A 826 12.21 -40.50 30.27
CA LYS A 826 12.94 -39.55 31.11
C LYS A 826 14.44 -39.64 30.89
N PRO A 827 15.18 -38.52 30.82
CA PRO A 827 16.62 -38.56 30.71
C PRO A 827 17.24 -39.12 32.00
N ASN A 828 18.27 -39.96 31.86
CA ASN A 828 19.16 -40.24 32.97
C ASN A 828 20.06 -39.00 33.20
N VAL A 829 20.20 -38.54 34.44
CA VAL A 829 21.03 -37.40 34.83
C VAL A 829 22.20 -37.79 35.74
N SER A 830 22.37 -39.09 36.04
CA SER A 830 23.40 -39.58 36.97
C SER A 830 24.83 -39.34 36.46
N HIS A 831 24.98 -39.11 35.16
CA HIS A 831 26.26 -38.88 34.49
C HIS A 831 26.57 -37.39 34.24
N LEU A 832 25.73 -36.46 34.71
CA LEU A 832 25.99 -35.02 34.56
C LEU A 832 27.08 -34.58 35.55
N TRP A 833 28.12 -33.92 35.03
CA TRP A 833 29.20 -33.34 35.81
C TRP A 833 29.19 -31.81 35.65
N THR A 834 29.64 -31.09 36.68
CA THR A 834 29.70 -29.63 36.64
C THR A 834 30.72 -29.17 35.63
N PHE A 835 30.30 -28.37 34.65
CA PHE A 835 31.19 -27.74 33.67
C PHE A 835 32.30 -26.95 34.39
N GLY A 836 33.54 -27.16 33.94
CA GLY A 836 34.75 -26.57 34.53
C GLY A 836 35.20 -27.19 35.86
N CYS A 837 34.73 -28.38 36.25
CA CYS A 837 35.25 -29.06 37.45
C CYS A 837 36.65 -29.64 37.22
N VAL A 838 37.45 -29.70 38.29
CA VAL A 838 38.79 -30.31 38.26
C VAL A 838 38.65 -31.83 38.15
N ALA A 839 39.36 -32.42 37.20
CA ALA A 839 39.52 -33.86 37.02
C ALA A 839 41.00 -34.26 37.08
N HIS A 840 41.31 -35.49 37.47
CA HIS A 840 42.69 -35.96 37.67
C HIS A 840 42.99 -37.18 36.79
N ALA A 841 43.48 -36.99 35.57
CA ALA A 841 43.78 -38.08 34.64
C ALA A 841 44.94 -38.93 35.13
N LYS A 842 44.76 -40.24 35.26
CA LYS A 842 45.81 -41.15 35.72
C LYS A 842 46.91 -41.30 34.66
N THR A 843 48.16 -40.99 35.01
CA THR A 843 49.32 -41.15 34.14
C THR A 843 49.77 -42.62 34.14
N ALA A 844 49.87 -43.24 32.97
CA ALA A 844 50.23 -44.64 32.80
C ALA A 844 51.63 -44.78 32.17
N GLU A 845 52.66 -44.36 32.88
CA GLU A 845 54.05 -44.63 32.50
C GLU A 845 54.58 -45.85 33.25
N PRO A 846 55.21 -46.83 32.55
CA PRO A 846 55.91 -47.91 33.24
C PRO A 846 57.15 -47.34 33.95
N HIS A 847 57.31 -47.66 35.24
CA HIS A 847 58.42 -47.24 36.14
C HIS A 847 58.26 -45.92 36.93
N LEU A 848 57.05 -45.54 37.34
CA LEU A 848 56.85 -44.49 38.37
C LEU A 848 57.15 -45.00 39.80
N SER A 849 57.84 -44.20 40.61
CA SER A 849 58.16 -44.53 42.01
C SER A 849 56.90 -44.67 42.88
N LYS A 850 56.99 -45.39 44.03
CA LYS A 850 55.82 -45.72 44.88
C LYS A 850 55.03 -44.50 45.38
N LEU A 851 55.66 -43.33 45.47
CA LEU A 851 55.06 -42.08 45.98
C LEU A 851 55.02 -40.95 44.92
N ALA A 852 55.42 -41.21 43.67
CA ALA A 852 55.29 -40.23 42.60
C ALA A 852 53.82 -39.93 42.30
N ASP A 853 53.51 -38.68 41.95
CA ASP A 853 52.15 -38.28 41.59
C ASP A 853 51.71 -39.04 40.33
N ARG A 854 50.61 -39.79 40.45
CA ARG A 854 50.11 -40.67 39.38
C ARG A 854 48.95 -40.04 38.62
N SER A 855 48.70 -38.74 38.82
CA SER A 855 47.59 -38.05 38.21
C SER A 855 47.94 -36.66 37.69
N THR A 856 47.52 -36.36 36.47
CA THR A 856 47.61 -35.03 35.89
C THR A 856 46.31 -34.27 36.14
N LYS A 857 46.40 -33.10 36.77
CA LYS A 857 45.26 -32.21 37.00
C LYS A 857 44.76 -31.64 35.68
N MET A 858 43.46 -31.73 35.44
CA MET A 858 42.78 -31.29 34.23
C MET A 858 41.45 -30.60 34.56
N VAL A 859 40.86 -29.93 33.57
CA VAL A 859 39.53 -29.29 33.69
C VAL A 859 38.55 -29.98 32.75
N PHE A 860 37.33 -30.25 33.23
CA PHE A 860 36.26 -30.89 32.48
C PHE A 860 35.41 -29.88 31.70
N PHE A 861 35.25 -30.06 30.38
CA PHE A 861 34.54 -29.08 29.52
C PHE A 861 33.37 -29.62 28.70
N CYS A 862 33.19 -30.94 28.52
CA CYS A 862 32.11 -31.43 27.65
C CYS A 862 31.69 -32.88 27.92
N THR A 863 30.37 -33.12 27.95
CA THR A 863 29.73 -34.44 27.78
C THR A 863 29.10 -34.50 26.39
N ARG A 864 29.75 -35.13 25.41
CA ARG A 864 29.04 -35.67 24.23
C ARG A 864 28.63 -37.11 24.56
N GLY A 865 27.48 -37.57 24.05
CA GLY A 865 26.87 -38.88 24.34
C GLY A 865 27.64 -40.14 23.89
N VAL A 866 28.96 -40.20 24.13
CA VAL A 866 29.87 -41.35 23.99
C VAL A 866 30.76 -41.32 25.25
N PRO A 867 31.19 -42.45 25.87
CA PRO A 867 31.65 -42.49 27.27
C PRO A 867 33.04 -41.86 27.55
N ALA A 868 33.53 -40.94 26.72
CA ALA A 868 34.82 -40.27 26.87
C ALA A 868 34.67 -38.76 27.13
N PRO A 869 34.74 -38.31 28.40
CA PRO A 869 34.82 -36.88 28.74
C PRO A 869 36.08 -36.22 28.16
N ARG A 870 35.96 -34.96 27.72
CA ARG A 870 37.10 -34.15 27.23
C ARG A 870 37.70 -33.29 28.33
N TYR A 871 39.03 -33.24 28.34
CA TYR A 871 39.82 -32.56 29.37
C TYR A 871 40.96 -31.74 28.75
N THR A 872 41.34 -30.64 29.41
CA THR A 872 42.56 -29.88 29.07
C THR A 872 43.46 -29.74 30.31
N ALA A 873 44.78 -29.70 30.10
CA ALA A 873 45.76 -29.41 31.15
C ALA A 873 45.72 -27.92 31.55
N SER A 874 46.08 -27.60 32.80
CA SER A 874 45.95 -26.25 33.37
C SER A 874 47.19 -25.34 33.17
N THR A 875 48.04 -25.60 32.17
CA THR A 875 49.30 -24.84 31.96
C THR A 875 49.25 -23.99 30.70
N ASN A 876 49.74 -22.75 30.80
CA ASN A 876 49.66 -21.64 29.82
C ASN A 876 50.42 -21.83 28.49
N HIS A 877 50.69 -23.06 28.04
CA HIS A 877 51.24 -23.32 26.70
C HIS A 877 50.39 -24.39 26.01
N GLU A 878 49.91 -24.06 24.81
CA GLU A 878 49.04 -24.81 23.87
C GLU A 878 48.10 -25.89 24.48
N PRO A 879 46.76 -25.70 24.43
CA PRO A 879 45.84 -26.68 24.98
C PRO A 879 45.79 -27.96 24.12
N SER A 880 46.55 -28.97 24.53
CA SER A 880 46.41 -30.33 24.03
C SER A 880 45.13 -30.96 24.61
N VAL A 881 44.16 -31.27 23.75
CA VAL A 881 42.87 -31.88 24.14
C VAL A 881 43.02 -33.39 24.20
N TYR A 882 42.90 -33.98 25.39
CA TYR A 882 43.00 -35.42 25.57
C TYR A 882 41.61 -36.09 25.65
N ARG A 883 41.47 -37.31 25.08
CA ARG A 883 40.30 -38.19 25.27
C ARG A 883 40.70 -39.38 26.15
N PHE A 884 40.00 -39.64 27.26
CA PHE A 884 40.29 -40.78 28.16
C PHE A 884 39.06 -41.67 28.37
N HIS A 885 39.30 -42.97 28.61
CA HIS A 885 38.31 -43.99 29.01
C HIS A 885 38.15 -43.99 30.56
N PRO A 886 36.97 -44.30 31.15
CA PRO A 886 36.69 -43.94 32.54
C PRO A 886 37.30 -44.93 33.54
N THR A 887 38.47 -44.58 34.09
CA THR A 887 38.92 -45.00 35.43
C THR A 887 39.45 -43.77 36.17
N LEU A 888 38.53 -42.93 36.63
CA LEU A 888 38.81 -41.64 37.26
C LEU A 888 38.12 -41.55 38.62
N CYS A 889 38.88 -41.29 39.68
CA CYS A 889 38.34 -41.03 41.03
C CYS A 889 37.99 -39.54 41.18
N LEU A 890 36.72 -39.23 41.42
CA LEU A 890 36.23 -37.87 41.69
C LEU A 890 35.47 -37.84 43.03
N LYS A 891 35.86 -36.95 43.95
CA LYS A 891 35.18 -36.76 45.25
C LYS A 891 33.80 -36.11 45.04
N LYS A 892 32.72 -36.81 45.41
CA LYS A 892 31.33 -36.32 45.36
C LYS A 892 31.01 -35.40 46.54
N THR A 893 30.63 -34.15 46.28
CA THR A 893 29.92 -33.29 47.24
C THR A 893 28.43 -33.24 46.86
N LYS A 894 27.56 -33.84 47.70
CA LYS A 894 26.09 -33.85 47.53
C LYS A 894 25.45 -32.60 48.16
N ARG A 895 24.66 -31.84 47.41
CA ARG A 895 23.57 -30.99 47.96
C ARG A 895 22.25 -31.43 47.32
N ARG A 896 21.27 -31.77 48.16
CA ARG A 896 19.89 -32.16 47.80
C ARG A 896 19.03 -30.90 47.65
N ILE A 897 18.19 -30.83 46.62
CA ILE A 897 16.99 -29.97 46.59
C ILE A 897 15.83 -30.87 46.19
N GLY A 898 14.77 -30.88 47.00
CA GLY A 898 13.61 -31.77 46.89
C GLY A 898 12.52 -31.22 45.96
N ALA A 899 11.73 -32.14 45.40
CA ALA A 899 10.52 -31.83 44.64
C ALA A 899 9.38 -32.76 45.07
N GLN A 900 8.24 -32.17 45.43
CA GLN A 900 6.95 -32.84 45.66
C GLN A 900 6.23 -33.05 44.30
N GLN A 901 5.49 -34.16 44.17
CA GLN A 901 4.54 -34.46 43.08
C GLN A 901 3.12 -34.01 43.46
N PRO A 902 2.19 -33.85 42.49
CA PRO A 902 1.17 -34.91 42.30
C PRO A 902 0.60 -35.15 40.86
N THR A 903 0.49 -36.44 40.52
CA THR A 903 -0.62 -37.26 39.93
C THR A 903 -1.50 -36.92 38.70
N MET A 904 -1.59 -37.92 37.81
CA MET A 904 -2.75 -38.60 37.12
C MET A 904 -3.74 -37.83 36.19
N LEU A 905 -3.98 -38.30 34.95
CA LEU A 905 -5.02 -39.28 34.52
C LEU A 905 -5.08 -39.50 32.99
N GLN A 906 -5.67 -40.63 32.58
CA GLN A 906 -5.68 -41.28 31.24
C GLN A 906 -6.92 -40.97 30.36
N GLY A 907 -6.83 -41.33 29.05
CA GLY A 907 -7.97 -41.77 28.20
C GLY A 907 -7.85 -41.35 26.72
N ARG A 908 -7.48 -42.22 25.76
CA ARG A 908 -8.32 -43.13 24.89
C ARG A 908 -9.34 -42.42 23.98
N THR A 909 -9.62 -42.73 22.69
CA THR A 909 -9.05 -43.49 21.54
C THR A 909 -10.11 -43.41 20.38
N SER A 910 -9.68 -43.58 19.11
CA SER A 910 -10.42 -44.15 17.93
C SER A 910 -11.53 -43.32 17.21
N ARG A 911 -11.90 -43.46 15.91
CA ARG A 911 -11.43 -44.19 14.68
C ARG A 911 -12.40 -43.88 13.48
N TRP A 912 -11.88 -43.98 12.23
CA TRP A 912 -12.43 -44.59 10.98
C TRP A 912 -13.44 -43.94 9.95
N LEU A 913 -13.05 -44.12 8.66
CA LEU A 913 -13.76 -44.65 7.44
C LEU A 913 -14.62 -43.78 6.48
N ALA A 914 -13.99 -43.35 5.37
CA ALA A 914 -14.09 -43.81 3.96
C ALA A 914 -15.41 -43.90 3.12
N ARG A 915 -15.29 -43.41 1.86
CA ARG A 915 -15.70 -43.94 0.51
C ARG A 915 -16.80 -43.22 -0.36
N ARG A 916 -16.33 -42.73 -1.55
CA ARG A 916 -16.76 -42.94 -2.98
C ARG A 916 -18.10 -42.29 -3.53
N PRO A 917 -18.39 -42.26 -4.88
CA PRO A 917 -17.85 -41.36 -5.92
C PRO A 917 -18.89 -40.83 -7.00
N THR A 918 -18.38 -40.16 -8.05
CA THR A 918 -18.92 -39.85 -9.43
C THR A 918 -19.77 -38.59 -9.67
N LYS A 919 -19.41 -37.73 -10.64
CA LYS A 919 -19.76 -37.74 -12.09
C LYS A 919 -19.12 -36.55 -12.84
N VAL A 920 -19.03 -36.70 -14.16
CA VAL A 920 -18.37 -35.84 -15.17
C VAL A 920 -19.33 -34.79 -15.76
N THR A 921 -18.85 -33.57 -16.04
CA THR A 921 -19.35 -32.69 -17.11
C THR A 921 -18.21 -31.82 -17.67
N THR A 922 -18.31 -31.54 -18.97
CA THR A 922 -17.45 -30.86 -19.93
C THR A 922 -16.91 -29.49 -19.51
N THR A 923 -15.66 -29.18 -19.87
CA THR A 923 -14.96 -27.91 -19.57
C THR A 923 -14.24 -27.35 -20.79
N GLU A 924 -14.44 -26.07 -21.05
CA GLU A 924 -13.59 -25.21 -21.88
C GLU A 924 -12.28 -24.93 -21.13
N VAL A 925 -11.16 -24.89 -21.86
CA VAL A 925 -9.79 -24.77 -21.31
C VAL A 925 -9.20 -23.45 -21.81
N ILE A 926 -8.82 -22.54 -20.92
CA ILE A 926 -8.09 -21.31 -21.28
C ILE A 926 -6.67 -21.44 -20.72
N THR A 927 -5.68 -21.27 -21.59
CA THR A 927 -4.25 -21.34 -21.25
C THR A 927 -3.68 -19.91 -21.25
N VAL A 928 -2.98 -19.54 -20.17
CA VAL A 928 -2.19 -18.30 -20.11
C VAL A 928 -0.76 -18.66 -20.55
N VAL A 929 -0.26 -18.04 -21.63
CA VAL A 929 1.07 -18.28 -22.18
C VAL A 929 1.86 -16.96 -22.19
N PRO A 930 3.13 -16.94 -21.74
CA PRO A 930 4.00 -15.77 -21.90
C PRO A 930 4.47 -15.63 -23.35
N THR A 931 4.38 -14.41 -23.89
CA THR A 931 4.57 -13.99 -25.28
C THR A 931 6.03 -14.06 -25.79
N ARG A 932 6.22 -14.45 -27.07
CA ARG A 932 7.34 -14.05 -27.95
C ARG A 932 6.79 -13.73 -29.37
N ASP A 933 7.37 -12.68 -29.97
CA ASP A 933 6.96 -11.91 -31.17
C ASP A 933 6.86 -12.74 -32.50
N PRO A 934 6.03 -12.34 -33.50
CA PRO A 934 5.73 -13.11 -34.71
C PRO A 934 6.42 -12.57 -35.99
N SER A 935 7.05 -13.44 -36.79
CA SER A 935 7.14 -13.25 -38.26
C SER A 935 7.63 -14.49 -39.04
N LEU A 936 6.85 -14.83 -40.08
CA LEU A 936 7.13 -15.60 -41.31
C LEU A 936 7.03 -17.17 -41.35
N PRO A 937 6.67 -17.77 -42.53
CA PRO A 937 6.22 -19.17 -42.66
C PRO A 937 7.20 -20.15 -43.35
N GLN A 938 7.26 -21.41 -42.84
CA GLN A 938 7.67 -22.74 -43.42
C GLN A 938 9.05 -22.92 -44.14
N PRO A 939 9.57 -24.15 -44.39
CA PRO A 939 9.69 -25.38 -43.56
C PRO A 939 11.16 -25.96 -43.48
N MET A 940 11.35 -26.93 -42.58
CA MET A 940 12.49 -27.89 -42.39
C MET A 940 13.86 -27.67 -43.07
N ARG A 941 14.93 -27.55 -42.26
CA ARG A 941 16.25 -28.19 -42.47
C ARG A 941 17.07 -28.26 -41.17
N GLN A 942 17.60 -29.44 -40.85
CA GLN A 942 18.64 -29.67 -39.83
C GLN A 942 19.94 -28.98 -40.22
N VAL A 943 20.52 -28.11 -39.37
CA VAL A 943 21.98 -27.89 -39.24
C VAL A 943 22.32 -27.34 -37.84
N GLU A 944 23.24 -28.04 -37.19
CA GLU A 944 24.23 -27.71 -36.14
C GLU A 944 24.05 -26.53 -35.16
N ARG A 945 24.22 -26.86 -33.88
CA ARG A 945 24.32 -25.94 -32.73
C ARG A 945 25.71 -25.28 -32.66
N PRO A 946 25.79 -23.97 -32.36
CA PRO A 946 26.85 -23.42 -31.54
C PRO A 946 26.32 -23.06 -30.15
N ARG A 947 27.12 -23.38 -29.13
CA ARG A 947 26.89 -23.09 -27.71
C ARG A 947 26.95 -21.58 -27.46
N LEU A 948 25.91 -21.01 -26.85
CA LEU A 948 25.99 -19.77 -26.08
C LEU A 948 25.41 -20.02 -24.68
N SER A 949 26.28 -19.80 -23.70
CA SER A 949 26.04 -19.79 -22.27
C SER A 949 25.07 -18.68 -21.89
N HIS A 950 24.01 -19.01 -21.15
CA HIS A 950 23.47 -18.31 -19.97
C HIS A 950 22.13 -18.96 -19.59
N PRO A 951 21.96 -19.54 -18.38
CA PRO A 951 20.73 -20.20 -18.00
C PRO A 951 19.64 -19.20 -17.59
N TRP A 952 18.44 -19.42 -18.13
CA TRP A 952 17.17 -18.80 -17.76
C TRP A 952 16.93 -18.86 -16.24
N ALA A 953 16.61 -17.72 -15.64
CA ALA A 953 15.91 -17.62 -14.37
C ALA A 953 14.48 -17.13 -14.63
N ALA A 954 13.51 -17.78 -14.00
CA ALA A 954 12.07 -17.51 -14.13
C ALA A 954 11.68 -16.14 -13.53
N PRO A 955 10.80 -15.33 -14.18
CA PRO A 955 10.36 -14.07 -13.63
C PRO A 955 9.17 -14.31 -12.69
N SER A 956 9.44 -14.45 -11.40
CA SER A 956 8.40 -14.44 -10.37
C SER A 956 8.87 -13.75 -9.09
N ALA A 957 9.40 -12.52 -9.22
CA ALA A 957 9.72 -11.65 -8.07
C ALA A 957 10.05 -10.18 -8.44
N GLU A 958 9.44 -9.56 -9.47
CA GLU A 958 9.88 -8.21 -9.91
C GLU A 958 9.01 -7.00 -9.53
N THR A 959 7.84 -7.13 -8.90
CA THR A 959 7.03 -5.94 -8.51
C THR A 959 7.46 -5.27 -7.19
N GLN A 960 8.77 -5.17 -6.92
CA GLN A 960 9.30 -4.45 -5.75
C GLN A 960 10.67 -3.79 -5.99
N LYS A 961 10.91 -3.24 -7.19
CA LYS A 961 12.20 -2.62 -7.56
C LYS A 961 12.52 -1.25 -6.91
N LEU A 962 11.63 -0.68 -6.09
CA LEU A 962 11.96 0.48 -5.23
C LEU A 962 12.62 0.12 -3.89
N ARG A 963 13.04 -1.14 -3.69
CA ARG A 963 13.74 -1.60 -2.45
C ARG A 963 15.26 -1.79 -2.58
N GLY A 964 15.88 -1.27 -3.63
CA GLY A 964 17.34 -1.36 -3.83
C GLY A 964 18.16 -0.22 -3.23
N VAL A 965 17.53 0.88 -2.83
CA VAL A 965 18.19 2.12 -2.40
C VAL A 965 18.09 2.27 -0.87
N SER A 966 19.15 2.75 -0.22
CA SER A 966 19.15 3.04 1.23
C SER A 966 18.00 3.97 1.59
N THR A 967 17.33 3.73 2.73
CA THR A 967 16.24 4.60 3.23
C THR A 967 16.68 6.05 3.39
N PHE A 968 17.94 6.25 3.81
CA PHE A 968 18.53 7.58 3.90
C PHE A 968 18.80 8.18 2.52
N MET A 969 19.26 7.38 1.55
CA MET A 969 19.44 7.87 0.18
C MET A 969 18.10 8.26 -0.45
N GLN A 970 17.04 7.50 -0.22
CA GLN A 970 15.70 7.88 -0.65
C GLN A 970 15.26 9.22 -0.03
N GLU A 971 15.50 9.42 1.26
CA GLU A 971 15.23 10.68 1.96
C GLU A 971 15.99 11.87 1.36
N MET A 972 17.28 11.68 1.04
CA MET A 972 18.10 12.71 0.38
C MET A 972 17.63 12.99 -1.04
N LEU A 973 17.24 11.96 -1.78
CA LEU A 973 16.74 12.05 -3.14
C LEU A 973 15.39 12.78 -3.23
N GLU A 974 14.48 12.51 -2.29
CA GLU A 974 13.21 13.24 -2.16
C GLU A 974 13.48 14.70 -1.80
N THR A 975 14.35 14.96 -0.83
CA THR A 975 14.67 16.34 -0.42
C THR A 975 15.36 17.14 -1.52
N ALA A 976 16.26 16.52 -2.28
CA ALA A 976 16.87 17.15 -3.45
C ALA A 976 15.83 17.50 -4.54
N SER A 977 14.77 16.70 -4.67
CA SER A 977 13.64 17.00 -5.57
C SER A 977 12.88 18.24 -5.12
N ILE A 978 12.64 18.36 -3.81
CA ILE A 978 11.98 19.53 -3.22
C ILE A 978 12.84 20.78 -3.46
N LEU A 979 14.13 20.75 -3.14
CA LEU A 979 15.01 21.92 -3.26
C LEU A 979 15.18 22.41 -4.71
N LYS A 980 15.14 21.51 -5.70
CA LYS A 980 15.26 21.87 -7.11
C LYS A 980 13.93 22.28 -7.75
N GLY A 981 12.82 21.68 -7.32
CA GLY A 981 11.50 21.89 -7.93
C GLY A 981 10.67 22.98 -7.26
N ALA A 982 10.91 23.29 -6.00
CA ALA A 982 10.12 24.28 -5.26
C ALA A 982 10.40 25.72 -5.69
N SER A 983 9.35 26.53 -5.70
CA SER A 983 9.40 27.97 -5.94
C SER A 983 8.78 28.74 -4.76
N GLU A 984 8.86 30.07 -4.76
CA GLU A 984 8.21 30.93 -3.76
C GLU A 984 6.68 30.73 -3.68
N LYS A 985 6.07 30.18 -4.74
CA LYS A 985 4.63 29.90 -4.86
C LYS A 985 4.24 28.51 -4.34
N SER A 986 5.21 27.68 -3.97
CA SER A 986 4.98 26.29 -3.54
C SER A 986 4.77 26.18 -2.01
N LEU A 987 4.07 25.16 -1.54
CA LEU A 987 3.97 24.83 -0.11
C LEU A 987 4.86 23.62 0.21
N ILE A 988 5.74 23.75 1.19
CA ILE A 988 6.69 22.68 1.55
C ILE A 988 6.35 22.11 2.92
N ILE A 989 6.24 20.78 3.00
CA ILE A 989 5.96 20.02 4.21
C ILE A 989 7.10 19.02 4.41
N ILE A 990 7.84 19.15 5.51
CA ILE A 990 8.94 18.25 5.85
C ILE A 990 8.69 17.67 7.24
N ASP A 991 8.78 16.34 7.35
CA ASP A 991 8.61 15.59 8.58
C ASP A 991 9.87 14.78 8.91
N GLU A 992 10.53 15.16 9.99
CA GLU A 992 11.61 14.40 10.64
C GLU A 992 12.81 14.07 9.73
N LEU A 993 13.29 15.07 8.98
CA LEU A 993 14.48 14.97 8.13
C LEU A 993 15.77 14.74 8.95
N GLY A 994 16.71 13.97 8.40
CA GLY A 994 18.05 13.74 8.92
C GLY A 994 18.17 12.53 9.86
N ARG A 995 17.14 11.67 9.96
CA ARG A 995 17.13 10.54 10.92
C ARG A 995 17.92 9.31 10.48
N GLY A 996 18.13 9.14 9.18
CA GLY A 996 18.79 7.95 8.63
C GLY A 996 20.32 7.94 8.72
N THR A 997 20.94 8.93 9.38
CA THR A 997 22.40 9.12 9.45
C THR A 997 22.86 9.48 10.88
N SER A 998 24.15 9.77 11.06
CA SER A 998 24.70 10.22 12.36
C SER A 998 23.96 11.48 12.84
N THR A 999 23.78 11.64 14.16
CA THR A 999 22.98 12.74 14.71
C THR A 999 23.53 14.11 14.31
N TYR A 1000 24.86 14.27 14.30
CA TYR A 1000 25.51 15.53 13.92
C TYR A 1000 25.45 15.80 12.41
N ASP A 1001 25.65 14.79 11.56
CA ASP A 1001 25.53 14.96 10.10
C ASP A 1001 24.06 15.24 9.73
N GLY A 1002 23.12 14.53 10.35
CA GLY A 1002 21.69 14.70 10.16
C GLY A 1002 21.21 16.08 10.57
N PHE A 1003 21.69 16.58 11.72
CA PHE A 1003 21.44 17.95 12.17
C PHE A 1003 22.05 18.99 11.21
N GLY A 1004 23.32 18.82 10.81
CA GLY A 1004 24.01 19.73 9.89
C GLY A 1004 23.31 19.82 8.53
N LEU A 1005 22.85 18.69 7.99
CA LEU A 1005 22.03 18.65 6.78
C LEU A 1005 20.69 19.34 6.98
N ALA A 1006 19.97 19.04 8.05
CA ALA A 1006 18.68 19.68 8.34
C ALA A 1006 18.82 21.21 8.46
N TRP A 1007 19.88 21.69 9.13
CA TRP A 1007 20.20 23.11 9.25
C TRP A 1007 20.45 23.76 7.89
N ALA A 1008 21.37 23.20 7.10
CA ALA A 1008 21.71 23.75 5.78
C ALA A 1008 20.52 23.76 4.82
N ILE A 1009 19.65 22.75 4.90
CA ILE A 1009 18.43 22.65 4.11
C ILE A 1009 17.41 23.71 4.54
N CYS A 1010 17.26 23.96 5.85
CA CYS A 1010 16.41 25.04 6.34
C CYS A 1010 16.92 26.41 5.88
N GLU A 1011 18.22 26.70 6.00
CA GLU A 1011 18.81 27.95 5.51
C GLU A 1011 18.57 28.12 3.99
N HIS A 1012 18.78 27.06 3.19
CA HIS A 1012 18.50 27.12 1.75
C HIS A 1012 17.03 27.41 1.42
N LEU A 1013 16.10 26.75 2.12
CA LEU A 1013 14.67 26.94 1.90
C LEU A 1013 14.21 28.35 2.27
N VAL A 1014 14.80 28.94 3.32
CA VAL A 1014 14.48 30.30 3.75
C VAL A 1014 15.11 31.35 2.84
N GLU A 1015 16.40 31.22 2.53
CA GLU A 1015 17.16 32.27 1.82
C GLU A 1015 16.95 32.24 0.31
N VAL A 1016 16.93 31.03 -0.28
CA VAL A 1016 16.91 30.81 -1.73
C VAL A 1016 15.50 30.52 -2.21
N THR A 1017 14.82 29.52 -1.63
CA THR A 1017 13.50 29.09 -2.12
C THR A 1017 12.36 30.01 -1.70
N ARG A 1018 12.40 30.56 -0.47
CA ARG A 1018 11.43 31.50 0.12
C ARG A 1018 9.97 31.04 0.08
N ALA A 1019 9.76 29.72 0.01
CA ALA A 1019 8.45 29.09 0.02
C ALA A 1019 7.89 28.99 1.45
N PRO A 1020 6.56 29.10 1.63
CA PRO A 1020 5.95 28.76 2.90
C PRO A 1020 6.27 27.32 3.28
N THR A 1021 6.86 27.11 4.45
CA THR A 1021 7.43 25.82 4.85
C THR A 1021 7.02 25.45 6.27
N LEU A 1022 6.54 24.21 6.43
CA LEU A 1022 6.29 23.57 7.71
C LEU A 1022 7.34 22.48 7.93
N PHE A 1023 8.20 22.66 8.92
CA PHE A 1023 9.32 21.75 9.22
C PHE A 1023 9.12 21.11 10.58
N ALA A 1024 8.60 19.89 10.63
CA ALA A 1024 8.51 19.11 11.85
C ALA A 1024 9.84 18.39 12.13
N THR A 1025 10.39 18.61 13.32
CA THR A 1025 11.70 18.05 13.70
C THR A 1025 11.74 17.55 15.15
N HIS A 1026 12.74 16.72 15.40
CA HIS A 1026 13.16 16.30 16.73
C HIS A 1026 14.43 17.02 17.19
N PHE A 1027 15.18 17.64 16.29
CA PHE A 1027 16.36 18.45 16.63
C PHE A 1027 15.89 19.74 17.31
N HIS A 1028 16.08 19.83 18.62
CA HIS A 1028 15.70 21.01 19.39
C HIS A 1028 16.66 22.17 19.11
N GLU A 1029 17.89 21.85 18.76
CA GLU A 1029 18.97 22.77 18.38
C GLU A 1029 18.59 23.61 17.15
N LEU A 1030 17.73 23.07 16.26
CA LEU A 1030 17.25 23.78 15.07
C LEU A 1030 16.40 25.00 15.43
N THR A 1031 15.83 25.05 16.63
CA THR A 1031 15.07 26.22 17.11
C THR A 1031 15.95 27.47 17.26
N ALA A 1032 17.27 27.31 17.39
CA ALA A 1032 18.22 28.42 17.41
C ALA A 1032 18.25 29.20 16.09
N LEU A 1033 17.80 28.61 14.97
CA LEU A 1033 17.73 29.27 13.67
C LEU A 1033 16.81 30.51 13.71
N ALA A 1034 15.74 30.48 14.52
CA ALA A 1034 14.86 31.63 14.69
C ALA A 1034 15.47 32.77 15.53
N ASN A 1035 16.50 32.49 16.34
CA ASN A 1035 17.12 33.47 17.23
C ASN A 1035 18.22 34.32 16.54
N LYS A 1036 18.73 33.89 15.37
CA LYS A 1036 19.64 34.71 14.54
C LYS A 1036 19.03 36.05 14.09
N ASN A 1037 17.73 36.26 14.31
CA ASN A 1037 17.00 37.50 14.01
C ASN A 1037 17.33 38.67 14.96
N GLY A 1038 18.09 38.46 16.05
CA GLY A 1038 18.30 39.47 17.10
C GLY A 1038 19.52 40.40 16.95
N ASP A 1039 20.50 40.10 16.10
CA ASP A 1039 21.73 40.89 16.01
C ASP A 1039 21.56 42.09 15.06
N GLN A 1040 21.46 43.30 15.63
CA GLN A 1040 21.23 44.59 14.93
C GLN A 1040 22.37 45.04 14.00
N HIS A 1041 23.33 44.20 13.64
CA HIS A 1041 24.46 44.56 12.80
C HIS A 1041 24.66 43.61 11.62
N GLN A 1042 23.74 43.69 10.64
CA GLN A 1042 24.02 43.72 9.19
C GLN A 1042 22.69 43.63 8.41
N HIS A 1043 22.66 44.24 7.22
CA HIS A 1043 21.52 44.29 6.30
C HIS A 1043 20.99 42.90 5.87
N VAL A 1044 20.29 42.18 6.74
CA VAL A 1044 19.57 40.94 6.40
C VAL A 1044 18.07 41.21 6.59
N PRO A 1045 17.22 41.03 5.56
CA PRO A 1045 15.78 41.21 5.69
C PRO A 1045 15.18 40.22 6.70
N ASP A 1046 14.06 40.58 7.34
CA ASP A 1046 13.28 39.68 8.22
C ASP A 1046 13.01 38.34 7.52
N LEU A 1047 13.75 37.29 7.92
CA LEU A 1047 13.73 35.96 7.28
C LEU A 1047 12.44 35.16 7.57
N GLY A 1048 11.55 35.68 8.44
CA GLY A 1048 10.22 35.13 8.67
C GLY A 1048 10.16 33.72 9.27
N ILE A 1049 11.15 33.36 10.09
CA ILE A 1049 11.24 32.05 10.79
C ILE A 1049 10.57 32.13 12.17
N ALA A 1050 9.70 31.17 12.48
CA ALA A 1050 9.03 31.08 13.77
C ALA A 1050 9.06 29.65 14.36
N ASN A 1051 9.27 29.54 15.67
CA ASN A 1051 9.28 28.28 16.40
C ASN A 1051 7.91 27.97 16.98
N TYR A 1052 7.49 26.72 16.83
CA TYR A 1052 6.26 26.14 17.36
C TYR A 1052 6.58 24.82 18.05
N HIS A 1053 5.76 24.43 19.01
CA HIS A 1053 5.88 23.12 19.65
C HIS A 1053 4.52 22.53 20.00
N VAL A 1054 4.47 21.20 20.11
CA VAL A 1054 3.29 20.48 20.60
C VAL A 1054 3.42 20.21 22.09
N GLY A 1055 2.42 20.62 22.87
CA GLY A 1055 2.42 20.44 24.33
C GLY A 1055 2.12 19.01 24.79
N ALA A 1056 2.75 18.60 25.88
CA ALA A 1056 2.42 17.38 26.62
C ALA A 1056 2.46 17.66 28.14
N HIS A 1057 1.58 17.00 28.89
CA HIS A 1057 1.48 17.16 30.34
C HIS A 1057 1.79 15.84 31.05
N ILE A 1058 2.67 15.91 32.05
CA ILE A 1058 2.96 14.78 32.94
C ILE A 1058 2.23 15.02 34.25
N ASP A 1059 1.34 14.11 34.64
CA ASP A 1059 0.79 14.11 36.00
C ASP A 1059 1.82 13.46 36.96
N PRO A 1060 2.39 14.22 37.92
CA PRO A 1060 3.39 13.71 38.86
C PRO A 1060 2.83 12.64 39.80
N SER A 1061 1.52 12.67 40.06
CA SER A 1061 0.86 11.80 41.04
C SER A 1061 0.46 10.46 40.43
N SER A 1062 -0.08 10.48 39.21
CA SER A 1062 -0.51 9.27 38.52
C SER A 1062 0.57 8.66 37.63
N ARG A 1063 1.74 9.33 37.51
CA ARG A 1063 2.78 9.05 36.51
C ARG A 1063 2.12 8.79 35.15
N LYS A 1064 1.29 9.71 34.64
CA LYS A 1064 0.58 9.57 33.34
C LYS A 1064 1.00 10.70 32.40
N LEU A 1065 1.51 10.37 31.23
CA LEU A 1065 1.80 11.32 30.15
C LEU A 1065 0.54 11.48 29.31
N THR A 1066 0.03 12.70 29.25
CA THR A 1066 -1.14 13.06 28.45
C THR A 1066 -0.68 14.02 27.35
N MET A 1067 -0.81 13.59 26.10
CA MET A 1067 -0.57 14.47 24.95
C MET A 1067 -1.70 15.49 24.87
N LEU A 1068 -1.36 16.78 24.81
CA LEU A 1068 -2.36 17.84 24.75
C LEU A 1068 -2.85 18.10 23.32
N TYR A 1069 -2.11 17.63 22.31
CA TYR A 1069 -2.39 17.80 20.88
C TYR A 1069 -2.66 19.26 20.45
N LYS A 1070 -2.11 20.22 21.21
CA LYS A 1070 -2.23 21.67 20.98
C LYS A 1070 -0.88 22.27 20.59
N VAL A 1071 -0.86 23.02 19.50
CA VAL A 1071 0.29 23.79 18.99
C VAL A 1071 0.25 25.21 19.57
N PHE A 1072 1.37 25.68 20.12
CA PHE A 1072 1.46 27.02 20.75
C PHE A 1072 2.26 28.00 19.88
N ILE A 1073 1.77 29.26 19.76
CA ILE A 1073 2.33 30.36 18.95
C ILE A 1073 3.06 31.39 19.83
N MET A 1074 4.19 31.96 19.38
CA MET A 1074 4.83 33.14 19.97
C MET A 1074 4.52 34.40 19.15
N ILE A 1075 3.87 35.41 19.74
CA ILE A 1075 3.82 36.78 19.18
C ILE A 1075 4.42 37.72 20.23
N MET A 1076 5.48 38.43 19.86
CA MET A 1076 5.98 39.62 20.57
C MET A 1076 5.02 40.78 20.29
N SER A 1077 3.94 40.91 21.05
CA SER A 1077 3.25 42.20 21.16
C SER A 1077 2.63 42.40 22.53
N LEU A 1078 2.96 43.55 23.12
CA LEU A 1078 2.45 44.12 24.35
C LEU A 1078 0.92 44.13 24.36
N PHE A 1079 0.25 43.59 25.38
CA PHE A 1079 -0.90 44.24 26.01
C PHE A 1079 -1.21 43.64 27.38
N SER A 1080 -1.39 44.54 28.35
CA SER A 1080 -1.68 44.27 29.76
C SER A 1080 -3.20 44.21 29.98
N SER A 1081 -3.71 43.14 30.59
CA SER A 1081 -4.76 43.18 31.63
C SER A 1081 -5.15 41.77 32.08
N GLY A 1082 -5.31 41.61 33.39
CA GLY A 1082 -5.51 40.33 34.05
C GLY A 1082 -6.94 39.79 33.96
N SER A 1083 -7.04 38.50 33.66
CA SER A 1083 -8.06 37.58 34.18
C SER A 1083 -7.60 36.14 33.96
N CYS A 1084 -7.80 35.28 34.95
CA CYS A 1084 -7.30 33.91 35.01
C CYS A 1084 -8.08 32.99 34.06
N VAL A 1085 -7.44 32.59 32.96
CA VAL A 1085 -7.72 31.39 32.16
C VAL A 1085 -6.35 30.79 31.83
N GLN A 1086 -6.20 29.46 31.94
CA GLN A 1086 -4.94 28.70 31.73
C GLN A 1086 -4.05 29.34 30.65
N LYS A 1087 -3.01 30.03 31.12
CA LYS A 1087 -2.13 30.89 30.33
C LYS A 1087 -1.07 30.05 29.63
N VAL A 1088 -0.90 30.37 28.36
CA VAL A 1088 0.19 30.00 27.46
C VAL A 1088 1.52 30.49 28.05
N GLU A 1089 2.52 29.61 28.18
CA GLU A 1089 3.89 29.99 28.53
C GLU A 1089 4.81 29.91 27.28
N PRO A 1090 5.69 30.91 27.06
CA PRO A 1090 6.51 31.03 25.84
C PRO A 1090 7.81 30.19 25.87
N GLY A 1091 8.20 29.56 24.75
CA GLY A 1091 9.51 28.92 24.58
C GLY A 1091 9.56 27.71 23.62
N SER A 1092 10.78 27.21 23.35
CA SER A 1092 11.02 25.83 22.90
C SER A 1092 10.51 24.84 23.94
N CYS A 1093 10.24 23.58 23.59
CA CYS A 1093 9.88 22.58 24.59
C CYS A 1093 11.05 22.45 25.61
N ASP A 1094 10.80 22.89 26.84
CA ASP A 1094 11.78 22.99 27.93
C ASP A 1094 12.36 21.64 28.41
N GLN A 1095 11.80 20.53 27.94
CA GLN A 1095 12.12 19.17 28.37
C GLN A 1095 11.92 18.14 27.25
N SER A 1096 12.90 17.25 27.11
CA SER A 1096 12.79 16.04 26.30
C SER A 1096 11.95 14.98 27.03
N PHE A 1097 10.84 14.54 26.44
CA PHE A 1097 9.97 13.52 27.05
C PHE A 1097 10.44 12.07 26.85
N GLY A 1098 11.54 11.85 26.13
CA GLY A 1098 12.00 10.50 25.75
C GLY A 1098 12.25 9.57 26.95
N ILE A 1099 12.91 10.05 28.00
CA ILE A 1099 13.17 9.27 29.22
C ILE A 1099 11.87 8.96 29.95
N HIS A 1100 10.95 9.93 30.04
CA HIS A 1100 9.64 9.72 30.63
C HIS A 1100 8.86 8.63 29.85
N VAL A 1101 8.87 8.66 28.52
CA VAL A 1101 8.28 7.60 27.68
C VAL A 1101 8.92 6.22 27.94
N ALA A 1102 10.22 6.16 28.22
CA ALA A 1102 10.89 4.91 28.62
C ALA A 1102 10.43 4.43 30.01
N GLU A 1103 10.22 5.34 30.97
CA GLU A 1103 9.60 5.04 32.26
C GLU A 1103 8.19 4.43 32.07
N PHE A 1104 7.39 5.00 31.16
CA PHE A 1104 6.06 4.49 30.80
C PHE A 1104 6.09 3.10 30.17
N ALA A 1105 7.11 2.82 29.36
CA ALA A 1105 7.33 1.50 28.77
C ALA A 1105 7.83 0.46 29.80
N ASN A 1106 7.87 0.80 31.09
CA ASN A 1106 8.35 -0.02 32.20
C ASN A 1106 9.80 -0.48 32.01
N PHE A 1107 10.67 0.42 31.56
CA PHE A 1107 12.11 0.15 31.54
C PHE A 1107 12.62 -0.08 32.98
N PRO A 1108 13.65 -0.91 33.18
CA PRO A 1108 14.23 -1.10 34.51
C PRO A 1108 14.70 0.24 35.11
N GLU A 1109 14.38 0.49 36.38
CA GLU A 1109 14.72 1.77 37.05
C GLU A 1109 16.22 2.10 36.99
N ALA A 1110 17.08 1.07 37.05
CA ALA A 1110 18.52 1.24 36.89
C ALA A 1110 18.92 1.80 35.50
N VAL A 1111 18.19 1.43 34.44
CA VAL A 1111 18.42 1.93 33.08
C VAL A 1111 17.93 3.37 32.95
N ILE A 1112 16.78 3.70 33.54
CA ILE A 1112 16.24 5.06 33.57
C ILE A 1112 17.19 6.00 34.33
N ALA A 1113 17.66 5.59 35.51
CA ALA A 1113 18.60 6.37 36.31
C ALA A 1113 19.89 6.65 35.54
N LEU A 1114 20.44 5.64 34.86
CA LEU A 1114 21.61 5.80 34.00
C LEU A 1114 21.32 6.71 32.81
N ALA A 1115 20.16 6.58 32.17
CA ALA A 1115 19.76 7.42 31.05
C ALA A 1115 19.59 8.90 31.46
N LYS A 1116 19.04 9.18 32.64
CA LYS A 1116 18.96 10.53 33.21
C LYS A 1116 20.35 11.11 33.45
N SER A 1117 21.21 10.37 34.13
CA SER A 1117 22.60 10.79 34.38
C SER A 1117 23.37 11.05 33.08
N LYS A 1118 23.18 10.21 32.05
CA LYS A 1118 23.80 10.45 30.73
C LYS A 1118 23.19 11.59 29.95
N ALA A 1119 21.89 11.86 30.10
CA ALA A 1119 21.25 13.02 29.48
C ALA A 1119 21.77 14.32 30.10
N GLU A 1120 21.88 14.39 31.43
CA GLU A 1120 22.47 15.52 32.16
C GLU A 1120 23.91 15.79 31.69
N GLU A 1121 24.73 14.75 31.54
CA GLU A 1121 26.11 14.88 31.00
C GLU A 1121 26.14 15.47 29.58
N LEU A 1122 25.18 15.12 28.71
CA LEU A 1122 25.16 15.53 27.30
C LEU A 1122 24.51 16.91 27.07
N GLU A 1123 23.59 17.34 27.93
CA GLU A 1123 22.98 18.68 27.90
C GLU A 1123 24.03 19.79 28.22
N ASP A 1124 25.02 19.48 29.06
CA ASP A 1124 26.12 20.39 29.36
C ASP A 1124 27.08 20.63 28.16
N PHE A 1125 27.19 19.68 27.23
CA PHE A 1125 28.03 19.82 26.03
C PHE A 1125 27.41 20.68 24.91
N THR A 1126 26.08 20.84 24.90
CA THR A 1126 25.35 21.50 23.79
C THR A 1126 25.26 23.02 23.95
N SER A 1127 25.65 23.58 25.10
CA SER A 1127 25.53 25.01 25.42
C SER A 1127 26.68 25.90 24.93
N ALA A 1128 27.58 25.41 24.07
CA ALA A 1128 28.72 26.19 23.57
C ALA A 1128 28.65 26.42 22.05
N PRO A 1129 28.19 27.60 21.59
CA PRO A 1129 28.65 28.19 20.35
C PRO A 1129 29.73 29.24 20.64
N ASN A 1130 30.87 29.11 19.96
CA ASN A 1130 31.85 30.20 19.84
C ASN A 1130 31.17 31.42 19.21
N LEU A 1131 31.25 32.59 19.86
CA LEU A 1131 31.32 33.92 19.22
C LEU A 1131 31.75 34.95 20.27
N SER A 1132 32.85 35.63 19.97
CA SER A 1132 33.40 36.76 20.72
C SER A 1132 32.55 38.02 20.49
N GLY A 1133 31.95 38.58 21.55
CA GLY A 1133 31.27 39.89 21.54
C GLY A 1133 30.74 40.26 22.94
N GLU A 1134 30.96 41.50 23.37
CA GLU A 1134 30.66 42.04 24.71
C GLU A 1134 29.17 42.07 25.09
N PRO A 1135 28.80 42.08 26.40
CA PRO A 1135 27.41 41.96 26.83
C PRO A 1135 26.67 43.31 26.89
N SER A 1136 25.41 43.32 26.47
CA SER A 1136 24.42 44.30 26.92
C SER A 1136 23.19 43.57 27.48
N ASP A 1137 22.73 44.06 28.63
CA ASP A 1137 21.67 43.50 29.48
C ASP A 1137 20.30 43.53 28.81
N GLU A 1138 19.51 42.44 28.90
CA GLU A 1138 18.07 42.54 29.15
C GLU A 1138 17.44 41.24 29.67
N VAL A 1139 16.48 41.41 30.59
CA VAL A 1139 16.00 40.44 31.59
C VAL A 1139 14.64 39.86 31.19
N GLY A 1140 14.48 38.54 31.23
CA GLY A 1140 13.14 37.93 31.22
C GLY A 1140 13.01 36.44 30.90
N SER A 1141 13.58 35.53 31.70
CA SER A 1141 13.17 34.11 31.69
C SER A 1141 13.16 33.54 33.11
N LYS A 1142 11.99 33.06 33.56
CA LYS A 1142 11.78 32.45 34.88
C LYS A 1142 11.95 30.92 34.85
N ARG A 1143 13.14 30.47 34.45
CA ARG A 1143 13.84 29.38 35.14
C ARG A 1143 15.12 30.00 35.65
N LYS A 1144 15.47 29.83 36.93
CA LYS A 1144 16.82 30.16 37.41
C LYS A 1144 17.79 29.36 36.52
N ARG A 1145 18.41 30.00 35.53
CA ARG A 1145 19.69 29.50 35.00
C ARG A 1145 20.57 29.35 36.23
N VAL A 1146 21.02 28.13 36.51
CA VAL A 1146 21.84 27.86 37.71
C VAL A 1146 23.12 28.70 37.66
N PHE A 1147 23.59 29.00 36.44
CA PHE A 1147 24.79 29.79 36.16
C PHE A 1147 24.56 30.79 35.02
N SER A 1148 25.23 31.95 35.07
CA SER A 1148 25.21 32.88 33.95
C SER A 1148 26.04 32.33 32.76
N PRO A 1149 25.73 32.67 31.50
CA PRO A 1149 26.52 32.24 30.34
C PRO A 1149 28.01 32.65 30.43
N ASP A 1150 28.27 33.78 31.08
CA ASP A 1150 29.63 34.28 31.36
C ASP A 1150 30.35 33.41 32.41
N ASP A 1151 29.64 32.90 33.42
CA ASP A 1151 30.19 31.97 34.39
C ASP A 1151 30.50 30.60 33.78
N VAL A 1152 29.65 30.07 32.90
CA VAL A 1152 29.90 28.81 32.19
C VAL A 1152 31.11 28.94 31.27
N THR A 1153 31.20 30.04 30.50
CA THR A 1153 32.28 30.26 29.53
C THR A 1153 33.63 30.45 30.22
N ARG A 1154 33.69 31.33 31.24
CA ARG A 1154 34.91 31.55 32.03
C ARG A 1154 35.30 30.29 32.82
N GLY A 1155 34.30 29.57 33.34
CA GLY A 1155 34.50 28.33 34.09
C GLY A 1155 35.09 27.22 33.22
N ALA A 1156 34.51 26.99 32.05
CA ALA A 1156 34.98 26.00 31.09
C ALA A 1156 36.39 26.34 30.55
N ALA A 1157 36.68 27.62 30.28
CA ALA A 1157 38.01 28.07 29.87
C ALA A 1157 39.06 27.79 30.95
N ARG A 1158 38.75 28.05 32.23
CA ARG A 1158 39.67 27.77 33.34
C ARG A 1158 39.86 26.27 33.59
N ALA A 1159 38.79 25.48 33.47
CA ALA A 1159 38.88 24.01 33.55
C ALA A 1159 39.77 23.42 32.43
N ARG A 1160 39.72 23.98 31.21
CA ARG A 1160 40.66 23.61 30.14
C ARG A 1160 42.11 23.96 30.48
N LEU A 1161 42.35 25.17 31.00
CA LEU A 1161 43.70 25.56 31.44
C LEU A 1161 44.25 24.63 32.53
N LEU A 1162 43.42 24.18 33.49
CA LEU A 1162 43.86 23.19 34.48
C LEU A 1162 44.33 21.88 33.83
N LEU A 1163 43.57 21.39 32.83
CA LEU A 1163 43.92 20.16 32.13
C LEU A 1163 45.19 20.31 31.29
N GLU A 1164 45.39 21.48 30.67
CA GLU A 1164 46.62 21.83 29.97
C GLU A 1164 47.80 21.89 30.95
N ASP A 1165 47.66 22.62 32.06
CA ASP A 1165 48.66 22.73 33.12
C ASP A 1165 49.03 21.35 33.71
N PHE A 1166 48.04 20.48 33.92
CA PHE A 1166 48.24 19.12 34.39
C PHE A 1166 48.95 18.24 33.36
N SER A 1167 48.59 18.36 32.07
CA SER A 1167 49.22 17.62 30.98
C SER A 1167 50.68 18.04 30.72
N ALA A 1168 51.01 19.29 31.04
CA ALA A 1168 52.35 19.85 30.91
C ALA A 1168 53.28 19.49 32.08
N LEU A 1169 52.78 18.81 33.12
CA LEU A 1169 53.60 18.36 34.23
C LEU A 1169 54.56 17.25 33.78
N PRO A 1170 55.87 17.35 34.05
CA PRO A 1170 56.85 16.34 33.67
C PRO A 1170 56.83 15.15 34.64
N LEU A 1171 55.67 14.48 34.79
CA LEU A 1171 55.43 13.42 35.76
C LEU A 1171 56.39 12.22 35.61
N ASP A 1172 56.98 12.04 34.43
CA ASP A 1172 57.95 10.99 34.12
C ASP A 1172 59.38 11.30 34.64
N GLU A 1173 59.66 12.57 34.98
CA GLU A 1173 60.99 13.05 35.41
C GLU A 1173 61.06 13.33 36.92
N VAL A 1174 59.94 13.27 37.64
CA VAL A 1174 59.85 13.62 39.06
C VAL A 1174 59.52 12.42 39.95
N ASP A 1175 60.14 12.38 41.13
CA ASP A 1175 59.85 11.38 42.16
C ASP A 1175 58.39 11.48 42.65
N GLY A 1176 57.81 10.34 43.05
CA GLY A 1176 56.37 10.21 43.35
C GLY A 1176 55.87 11.19 44.40
N SER A 1177 56.71 11.55 45.39
CA SER A 1177 56.38 12.55 46.41
C SER A 1177 56.25 13.97 45.83
N LYS A 1178 57.12 14.33 44.87
CA LYS A 1178 57.09 15.65 44.21
C LYS A 1178 55.96 15.73 43.20
N ALA A 1179 55.68 14.64 42.48
CA ALA A 1179 54.52 14.55 41.60
C ALA A 1179 53.21 14.79 42.38
N THR A 1180 53.02 14.15 43.54
CA THR A 1180 51.85 14.41 44.39
C THR A 1180 51.77 15.84 44.90
N GLU A 1181 52.89 16.48 45.21
CA GLU A 1181 52.92 17.87 45.68
C GLU A 1181 52.56 18.86 44.55
N MET A 1182 53.04 18.63 43.33
CA MET A 1182 52.70 19.43 42.15
C MET A 1182 51.22 19.32 41.79
N VAL A 1183 50.66 18.10 41.83
CA VAL A 1183 49.22 17.88 41.58
C VAL A 1183 48.36 18.46 42.71
N ALA A 1184 48.78 18.33 43.97
CA ALA A 1184 48.09 18.93 45.11
C ALA A 1184 48.07 20.47 45.02
N LYS A 1185 49.15 21.07 44.52
CA LYS A 1185 49.22 22.51 44.27
C LYS A 1185 48.26 22.96 43.16
N LEU A 1186 48.26 22.28 42.01
CA LEU A 1186 47.29 22.56 40.93
C LEU A 1186 45.85 22.43 41.39
N LYS A 1187 45.54 21.39 42.18
CA LYS A 1187 44.21 21.21 42.77
C LYS A 1187 43.83 22.35 43.71
N SER A 1188 44.74 22.75 44.61
CA SER A 1188 44.53 23.85 45.56
C SER A 1188 44.29 25.19 44.86
N ASP A 1189 45.03 25.45 43.77
CA ASP A 1189 44.87 26.67 43.00
C ASP A 1189 43.55 26.67 42.21
N PHE A 1190 43.11 25.53 41.70
CA PHE A 1190 41.79 25.38 41.06
C PHE A 1190 40.63 25.50 42.05
N GLU A 1191 40.75 24.95 43.27
CA GLU A 1191 39.76 25.11 44.34
C GLU A 1191 39.57 26.58 44.74
N LYS A 1192 40.65 27.39 44.71
CA LYS A 1192 40.56 28.85 44.93
C LYS A 1192 39.85 29.56 43.78
N ASP A 1193 40.15 29.19 42.55
CA ASP A 1193 39.53 29.82 41.37
C ASP A 1193 38.03 29.48 41.30
N ALA A 1194 37.65 28.25 41.67
CA ALA A 1194 36.26 27.85 41.77
C ALA A 1194 35.48 28.62 42.84
N ALA A 1195 36.12 29.13 43.90
CA ALA A 1195 35.45 29.99 44.87
C ALA A 1195 34.82 31.25 44.23
N SER A 1196 35.36 31.69 43.08
CA SER A 1196 34.91 32.88 42.34
C SER A 1196 33.88 32.60 41.24
N ASN A 1197 33.63 31.34 40.89
CA ASN A 1197 32.74 30.97 39.79
C ASN A 1197 31.82 29.79 40.20
N PRO A 1198 30.51 30.02 40.32
CA PRO A 1198 29.58 29.00 40.81
C PRO A 1198 29.50 27.74 39.92
N TRP A 1199 29.73 27.86 38.60
CA TRP A 1199 29.77 26.70 37.69
C TRP A 1199 30.98 25.81 37.98
N LEU A 1200 32.14 26.42 38.23
CA LEU A 1200 33.36 25.71 38.63
C LEU A 1200 33.21 25.00 39.98
N GLN A 1201 32.40 25.53 40.91
CA GLN A 1201 32.11 24.84 42.18
C GLN A 1201 31.27 23.58 42.00
N GLN A 1202 30.38 23.55 41.00
CA GLN A 1202 29.63 22.34 40.67
C GLN A 1202 30.48 21.35 39.86
N PHE A 1203 31.46 21.84 39.10
CA PHE A 1203 32.42 21.00 38.37
C PHE A 1203 33.41 20.27 39.30
N LEU A 1204 33.83 20.92 40.39
CA LEU A 1204 34.61 20.32 41.48
C LEU A 1204 33.82 19.23 42.23
#